data_AF-A0A163JRX3-F1
#
_entry.id   AF-A0A163JRX3-F1
#
_cell.length_a   1.000
_cell.length_b   1.000
_cell.length_c   1.000
_cell.angle_alpha   90.00
_cell.angle_beta   90.00
_cell.angle_gamma   90.00
#
_symmetry.space_group_name_H-M   'P 1'
#
loop_
_entity.id
_entity.type
_entity.pdbx_description
1 polymer ?
#
loop_
_entity_poly.entity_id
_entity_poly.type
_entity_poly.pdbx_seq_one_letter_code
_entity_poly.pdbx_strand_id
1 'polypeptide(L)'
;MAHHKENDDIQLSRQDGQDESQEPFLPPPATSQSEKQNGVSLIVAVIGFYFAISLSVVFLNKIIMSGSDFPYPLFVTWYQLVVALALLLIWAHLGKSYALFSIIPPFEFNPVVAKRVAPLTFVYVMMLALNNLCLKYVEVTFYQVARSLSINFTILFTYLILGKTTSAPALIACGIVFVGFAVGSYGEIKFSWAGIVYGVGSSAFVALYGIYVQKTLAAVDNNQWKLLHYNTTLAILFLFPLVLVSGELSEMLDTSMDIMYSINFWVLMTITGCTGFGINIAMFLQVKYTSALTNTICGTAKACVQTILAAMIFQNPISGLYIIVSGGVISGIGKGVIASSTGTLLKSLGLRVTAIKIDPYLNIDAGLMSPLDHGEVFVLSDGGEVDLDLGNYERFLDVELSRINNITTGKIYSEVIEKERKGDYLGKTVQVVPHITDAIQNWVERVAAMPVDDSGEQPDVCIIELGGTVGDIESAPFVEAMRQFQFRVGHDNFCLIHVSLVPVVGSVGEQKTKPTQMSIRDLRGAGLSPDLIACRSSKPLDDSVASKISMFCHVAPEQVLAVHDVASVYHVPMLMRENGVIDFFRRRLNLDALHISEPRRLAGEDIWAKWTELAASQERLFETSTIAVVGKYTSLHDSYISVVKALEHASLAVKRKLQIKWIEATDLEPEASKADPIKFHESWQSLCSADGILVPGGFGNRGIEGMVLAAKWARENKVPYLGICLGMQIAVIEFARNVCDITNANSAEFFPDCENPAIVYMPEISKTHMGGTMRLGVRPTLFQPGSESSRVRKLYDNKSSIDNERYRHRYEVNPDMVAQMESKGLQFVAKDDTGNRMEIVELDDHPYFVGCQFHPEYLTRPLKPCPTFLGLLRATTGDKL
;
A
#
# COMPACT_ATOMS: atom_id res chain seq x y z
N MET A 1 70.91 54.15 35.91
CA MET A 1 72.12 54.92 35.57
C MET A 1 71.91 55.50 34.19
N ALA A 2 71.69 56.81 34.14
CA ALA A 2 71.44 57.59 32.94
C ALA A 2 72.74 58.25 32.45
N HIS A 3 72.85 58.50 31.14
CA HIS A 3 73.52 59.63 30.50
C HIS A 3 73.28 59.51 28.97
N HIS A 4 72.39 60.32 28.37
CA HIS A 4 72.60 61.66 27.78
C HIS A 4 73.40 61.69 26.47
N LYS A 5 72.75 62.09 25.36
CA LYS A 5 72.99 63.37 24.65
C LYS A 5 72.05 63.59 23.44
N GLU A 6 71.13 64.55 23.61
CA GLU A 6 70.65 65.53 22.62
C GLU A 6 71.80 66.54 22.31
N ASN A 7 71.80 67.47 21.35
CA ASN A 7 70.92 67.96 20.27
C ASN A 7 71.84 68.83 19.33
N ASP A 8 71.24 69.39 18.28
CA ASP A 8 71.58 70.64 17.53
C ASP A 8 71.51 70.34 16.01
N ASP A 9 70.81 71.09 15.14
CA ASP A 9 70.43 72.49 15.17
C ASP A 9 69.23 72.82 14.26
N ILE A 10 68.59 73.97 14.56
CA ILE A 10 67.35 74.51 13.99
C ILE A 10 67.65 75.59 12.92
N GLN A 11 66.86 75.66 11.84
CA GLN A 11 66.49 76.94 11.21
C GLN A 11 65.04 76.94 10.69
N LEU A 12 64.32 78.01 11.07
CA LEU A 12 62.90 78.33 10.87
C LEU A 12 62.71 79.32 9.70
N SER A 13 61.64 79.16 8.90
CA SER A 13 60.61 80.21 8.69
C SER A 13 59.47 79.81 7.73
N ARG A 14 58.24 79.82 8.27
CA ARG A 14 56.90 80.30 7.77
C ARG A 14 56.68 80.37 6.24
N GLN A 15 55.56 79.91 5.64
CA GLN A 15 54.15 80.17 6.01
C GLN A 15 53.18 79.31 5.14
N ASP A 16 51.97 79.10 5.69
CA ASP A 16 50.69 78.72 5.06
C ASP A 16 50.32 77.23 4.81
N GLY A 17 49.21 76.80 5.46
CA GLY A 17 48.31 75.78 4.91
C GLY A 17 47.90 74.61 5.83
N GLN A 18 46.87 74.83 6.66
CA GLN A 18 45.77 73.90 7.04
C GLN A 18 46.03 72.50 7.64
N ASP A 19 45.27 72.20 8.69
CA ASP A 19 45.14 70.92 9.41
C ASP A 19 44.80 69.72 8.49
N GLU A 20 45.60 68.64 8.54
CA GLU A 20 45.21 67.32 8.05
C GLU A 20 44.74 66.43 9.21
N SER A 21 43.45 66.56 9.53
CA SER A 21 42.67 65.56 10.27
C SER A 21 41.81 64.76 9.29
N GLN A 22 41.91 63.42 9.35
CA GLN A 22 40.93 62.45 8.82
C GLN A 22 40.50 62.60 7.34
N GLU A 23 41.13 61.85 6.43
CA GLU A 23 40.51 61.50 5.15
C GLU A 23 39.94 60.06 5.15
N PRO A 24 38.67 59.86 4.76
CA PRO A 24 38.06 58.54 4.58
C PRO A 24 38.50 57.90 3.25
N PHE A 25 38.94 56.64 3.33
CA PHE A 25 39.49 55.85 2.22
C PHE A 25 38.44 55.29 1.24
N LEU A 26 37.38 56.04 0.91
CA LEU A 26 36.39 55.67 -0.10
C LEU A 26 36.01 56.90 -0.94
N PRO A 27 36.07 56.83 -2.30
CA PRO A 27 35.44 57.86 -3.11
C PRO A 27 33.91 57.76 -2.93
N PRO A 28 33.17 58.89 -2.94
CA PRO A 28 31.72 58.81 -2.93
C PRO A 28 31.23 58.18 -4.23
N PRO A 29 30.15 57.39 -4.20
CA PRO A 29 29.53 56.93 -5.43
C PRO A 29 29.00 58.15 -6.20
N ALA A 30 29.29 58.23 -7.49
CA ALA A 30 28.68 59.20 -8.38
C ALA A 30 27.15 59.02 -8.35
N THR A 31 26.46 59.95 -7.69
CA THR A 31 25.00 60.00 -7.73
C THR A 31 24.54 60.69 -9.00
N SER A 32 23.86 59.98 -9.88
CA SER A 32 22.77 60.56 -10.68
C SER A 32 21.45 60.27 -9.96
N GLN A 33 20.67 61.31 -9.68
CA GLN A 33 19.50 61.28 -8.78
C GLN A 33 18.24 60.62 -9.38
N SER A 34 18.33 59.77 -10.40
CA SER A 34 17.16 59.08 -11.00
C SER A 34 17.04 57.57 -10.71
N GLU A 35 18.01 56.91 -10.05
CA GLU A 35 18.01 55.44 -9.89
C GLU A 35 17.42 54.91 -8.57
N LYS A 36 17.09 55.76 -7.58
CA LYS A 36 16.74 55.30 -6.22
C LYS A 36 15.38 54.60 -6.07
N GLN A 37 14.48 54.64 -7.06
CA GLN A 37 13.18 53.93 -6.99
C GLN A 37 13.17 52.55 -7.68
N ASN A 38 14.16 52.22 -8.53
CA ASN A 38 14.21 50.94 -9.26
C ASN A 38 15.14 49.89 -8.60
N GLY A 39 15.92 50.25 -7.58
CA GLY A 39 16.91 49.37 -6.95
C GLY A 39 16.33 48.15 -6.23
N VAL A 40 15.25 48.32 -5.45
CA VAL A 40 14.67 47.21 -4.65
C VAL A 40 13.94 46.20 -5.54
N SER A 41 13.17 46.68 -6.52
CA SER A 41 12.45 45.83 -7.48
C SER A 41 13.43 44.99 -8.31
N LEU A 42 14.54 45.60 -8.77
CA LEU A 42 15.59 44.90 -9.50
C LEU A 42 16.30 43.85 -8.63
N ILE A 43 16.60 44.16 -7.37
CA ILE A 43 17.20 43.20 -6.42
C ILE A 43 16.27 42.01 -6.17
N VAL A 44 14.97 42.26 -5.94
CA VAL A 44 13.97 41.20 -5.75
C VAL A 44 13.83 40.35 -7.02
N ALA A 45 13.80 40.95 -8.20
CA ALA A 45 13.74 40.23 -9.47
C ALA A 45 14.97 39.34 -9.69
N VAL A 46 16.17 39.82 -9.36
CA VAL A 46 17.42 39.05 -9.47
C VAL A 46 17.44 37.88 -8.48
N ILE A 47 16.98 38.06 -7.24
CA ILE A 47 16.85 36.97 -6.26
C ILE A 47 15.79 35.96 -6.71
N GLY A 48 14.64 36.42 -7.19
CA GLY A 48 13.58 35.55 -7.72
C GLY A 48 14.03 34.72 -8.93
N PHE A 49 14.78 35.33 -9.85
CA PHE A 49 15.39 34.64 -10.99
C PHE A 49 16.38 33.55 -10.55
N TYR A 50 17.23 33.85 -9.55
CA TYR A 50 18.12 32.85 -8.95
C TYR A 50 17.35 31.69 -8.31
N PHE A 51 16.29 31.97 -7.54
CA PHE A 51 15.47 30.93 -6.93
C PHE A 51 14.83 30.02 -7.97
N ALA A 52 14.19 30.58 -8.99
CA ALA A 52 13.53 29.83 -10.05
C ALA A 52 14.52 28.90 -10.77
N ILE A 53 15.61 29.45 -11.30
CA ILE A 53 16.60 28.67 -12.06
C ILE A 53 17.30 27.64 -11.16
N SER A 54 17.65 28.00 -9.93
CA SER A 54 18.34 27.09 -9.01
C SER A 54 17.45 25.95 -8.50
N LEU A 55 16.14 26.15 -8.40
CA LEU A 55 15.18 25.08 -8.11
C LEU A 55 15.04 24.15 -9.34
N SER A 56 14.81 24.72 -10.52
CA SER A 56 14.66 23.96 -11.77
C SER A 56 15.82 23.02 -12.04
N VAL A 57 17.08 23.48 -11.87
CA VAL A 57 18.27 22.63 -12.08
C VAL A 57 18.24 21.38 -11.20
N VAL A 58 17.86 21.50 -9.92
CA VAL A 58 17.89 20.33 -9.01
C VAL A 58 16.76 19.35 -9.32
N PHE A 59 15.55 19.84 -9.56
CA PHE A 59 14.42 18.98 -9.91
C PHE A 59 14.62 18.31 -11.26
N LEU A 60 15.08 19.05 -12.28
CA LEU A 60 15.34 18.47 -13.61
C LEU A 60 16.48 17.43 -13.57
N ASN A 61 17.56 17.70 -12.82
CA ASN A 61 18.62 16.71 -12.64
C ASN A 61 18.09 15.44 -11.94
N LYS A 62 17.24 15.57 -10.91
CA LYS A 62 16.60 14.41 -10.25
C LYS A 62 15.66 13.66 -11.19
N ILE A 63 14.89 14.37 -12.02
CA ILE A 63 14.00 13.77 -13.02
C ILE A 63 14.79 12.97 -14.06
N ILE A 64 15.94 13.47 -14.53
CA ILE A 64 16.80 12.71 -15.45
C ILE A 64 17.37 11.46 -14.76
N MET A 65 17.90 11.62 -13.56
CA MET A 65 18.59 10.53 -12.85
C MET A 65 17.64 9.44 -12.32
N SER A 66 16.41 9.81 -11.94
CA SER A 66 15.44 8.90 -11.31
C SER A 66 14.20 8.61 -12.15
N GLY A 67 13.84 9.47 -13.09
CA GLY A 67 12.62 9.33 -13.91
C GLY A 67 12.86 8.83 -15.33
N SER A 68 14.09 8.88 -15.85
CA SER A 68 14.46 8.34 -17.17
C SER A 68 15.44 7.17 -17.11
N ASP A 69 15.60 6.53 -15.94
CA ASP A 69 16.51 5.39 -15.72
C ASP A 69 17.94 5.61 -16.26
N PHE A 70 18.45 6.85 -16.13
CA PHE A 70 19.78 7.24 -16.61
C PHE A 70 20.69 7.64 -15.42
N PRO A 71 21.27 6.67 -14.69
CA PRO A 71 21.95 6.89 -13.41
C PRO A 71 23.43 7.32 -13.54
N TYR A 72 23.74 8.17 -14.52
CA TYR A 72 25.11 8.62 -14.85
C TYR A 72 25.32 10.13 -14.56
N PRO A 73 25.40 10.53 -13.28
CA PRO A 73 25.47 11.94 -12.88
C PRO A 73 26.69 12.68 -13.42
N LEU A 74 27.86 12.04 -13.54
CA LEU A 74 29.08 12.71 -14.00
C LEU A 74 29.00 12.99 -15.49
N PHE A 75 28.46 12.04 -16.27
CA PHE A 75 28.21 12.25 -17.70
C PHE A 75 27.20 13.39 -17.94
N VAL A 76 26.09 13.39 -17.20
CA VAL A 76 25.08 14.48 -17.28
C VAL A 76 25.72 15.84 -17.01
N THR A 77 26.54 15.93 -15.95
CA THR A 77 27.26 17.15 -15.59
C THR A 77 28.22 17.61 -16.69
N TRP A 78 28.97 16.67 -17.27
CA TRP A 78 29.90 16.95 -18.36
C TRP A 78 29.17 17.50 -19.58
N TYR A 79 28.07 16.87 -19.98
CA TYR A 79 27.24 17.33 -21.10
C TYR A 79 26.65 18.72 -20.84
N GLN A 80 26.17 19.00 -19.63
CA GLN A 80 25.67 20.32 -19.25
C GLN A 80 26.74 21.42 -19.39
N LEU A 81 28.00 21.13 -19.03
CA LEU A 81 29.12 22.06 -19.22
C LEU A 81 29.44 22.28 -20.71
N VAL A 82 29.31 21.26 -21.56
CA VAL A 82 29.47 21.38 -23.03
C VAL A 82 28.39 22.30 -23.61
N VAL A 83 27.13 22.11 -23.22
CA VAL A 83 26.02 22.99 -23.63
C VAL A 83 26.26 24.43 -23.16
N ALA A 84 26.70 24.62 -21.92
CA ALA A 84 27.02 25.93 -21.38
C ALA A 84 28.15 26.64 -22.15
N LEU A 85 29.21 25.91 -22.55
CA LEU A 85 30.28 26.47 -23.38
C LEU A 85 29.78 26.84 -24.78
N ALA A 86 28.93 26.01 -25.40
CA ALA A 86 28.35 26.30 -26.70
C ALA A 86 27.50 27.59 -26.66
N LEU A 87 26.65 27.75 -25.63
CA LEU A 87 25.86 28.96 -25.41
C LEU A 87 26.74 30.20 -25.20
N LEU A 88 27.81 30.07 -24.41
CA LEU A 88 28.78 31.15 -24.19
C LEU A 88 29.46 31.59 -25.49
N LEU A 89 29.86 30.65 -26.36
CA LEU A 89 30.50 30.95 -27.64
C LEU A 89 29.51 31.59 -28.64
N ILE A 90 28.27 31.10 -28.69
CA ILE A 90 27.20 31.67 -29.51
C ILE A 90 26.91 33.11 -29.06
N TRP A 91 26.82 33.35 -27.76
CA TRP A 91 26.56 34.67 -27.19
C TRP A 91 27.71 35.64 -27.46
N ALA A 92 28.96 35.19 -27.31
CA ALA A 92 30.16 35.98 -27.64
C ALA A 92 30.25 36.32 -29.14
N HIS A 93 29.75 35.44 -30.02
CA HIS A 93 29.67 35.70 -31.46
C HIS A 93 28.57 36.71 -31.80
N LEU A 94 27.37 36.56 -31.23
CA LEU A 94 26.24 37.48 -31.40
C LEU A 94 26.55 38.89 -30.86
N GLY A 95 27.35 38.98 -29.79
CA GLY A 95 27.83 40.25 -29.23
C GLY A 95 28.72 41.07 -30.17
N LYS A 96 29.29 40.46 -31.23
CA LYS A 96 30.02 41.18 -32.29
C LYS A 96 29.08 41.89 -33.26
N SER A 97 27.85 41.42 -33.41
CA SER A 97 26.87 41.90 -34.40
C SER A 97 25.75 42.74 -33.79
N TYR A 98 25.45 42.58 -32.50
CA TYR A 98 24.34 43.27 -31.82
C TYR A 98 24.78 43.85 -30.47
N ALA A 99 24.60 45.16 -30.30
CA ALA A 99 25.02 45.90 -29.09
C ALA A 99 24.39 45.37 -27.79
N LEU A 100 23.18 44.81 -27.89
CA LEU A 100 22.43 44.24 -26.76
C LEU A 100 23.10 43.00 -26.14
N PHE A 101 23.99 42.32 -26.88
CA PHE A 101 24.71 41.12 -26.44
C PHE A 101 26.21 41.38 -26.18
N SER A 102 26.68 42.63 -26.22
CA SER A 102 28.09 43.03 -26.09
C SER A 102 28.71 42.86 -24.68
N ILE A 103 27.96 42.29 -23.74
CA ILE A 103 28.36 42.12 -22.33
C ILE A 103 29.47 41.06 -22.18
N ILE A 104 29.54 40.10 -23.10
CA ILE A 104 30.52 39.01 -23.08
C ILE A 104 31.64 39.33 -24.08
N PRO A 105 32.91 39.48 -23.62
CA PRO A 105 34.02 39.78 -24.52
C PRO A 105 34.32 38.60 -25.45
N PRO A 106 34.85 38.85 -26.67
CA PRO A 106 35.31 37.79 -27.55
C PRO A 106 36.39 36.94 -26.85
N PHE A 107 36.22 35.62 -26.90
CA PHE A 107 37.10 34.70 -26.19
C PHE A 107 38.40 34.45 -26.95
N GLU A 108 39.52 34.93 -26.39
CA GLU A 108 40.87 34.57 -26.81
C GLU A 108 41.54 33.73 -25.72
N PHE A 109 41.94 32.50 -26.06
CA PHE A 109 42.53 31.56 -25.12
C PHE A 109 44.01 31.87 -24.88
N ASN A 110 44.35 32.21 -23.63
CA ASN A 110 45.70 32.47 -23.17
C ASN A 110 46.12 31.39 -22.15
N PRO A 111 47.14 30.56 -22.47
CA PRO A 111 47.57 29.46 -21.59
C PRO A 111 48.11 29.93 -20.23
N VAL A 112 48.63 31.15 -20.12
CA VAL A 112 49.12 31.72 -18.85
C VAL A 112 47.96 32.03 -17.90
N VAL A 113 46.88 32.58 -18.44
CA VAL A 113 45.64 32.87 -17.70
C VAL A 113 44.96 31.55 -17.31
N ALA A 114 44.90 30.58 -18.23
CA ALA A 114 44.35 29.25 -17.96
C ALA A 114 45.08 28.54 -16.79
N LYS A 115 46.43 28.61 -16.74
CA LYS A 115 47.21 28.04 -15.63
C LYS A 115 46.91 28.70 -14.28
N ARG A 116 46.59 30.00 -14.26
CA ARG A 116 46.20 30.72 -13.04
C ARG A 116 44.76 30.41 -12.59
N VAL A 117 43.86 30.10 -13.53
CA VAL A 117 42.46 29.74 -13.26
C VAL A 117 42.29 28.26 -12.90
N ALA A 118 43.19 27.38 -13.36
CA ALA A 118 43.12 25.93 -13.15
C ALA A 118 42.87 25.47 -11.70
N PRO A 119 43.49 26.05 -10.64
CA PRO A 119 43.20 25.65 -9.26
C PRO A 119 41.75 25.91 -8.84
N LEU A 120 41.16 27.04 -9.28
CA LEU A 120 39.74 27.34 -9.05
C LEU A 120 38.86 26.32 -9.78
N THR A 121 39.21 25.99 -11.02
CA THR A 121 38.46 25.04 -11.82
C THR A 121 38.49 23.63 -11.25
N PHE A 122 39.60 23.19 -10.68
CA PHE A 122 39.67 21.92 -9.97
C PHE A 122 38.69 21.87 -8.79
N VAL A 123 38.68 22.92 -7.96
CA VAL A 123 37.74 23.04 -6.82
C VAL A 123 36.29 23.03 -7.30
N TYR A 124 35.99 23.72 -8.41
CA TYR A 124 34.67 23.76 -9.03
C TYR A 124 34.21 22.39 -9.56
N VAL A 125 35.10 21.63 -10.21
CA VAL A 125 34.81 20.29 -10.73
C VAL A 125 34.55 19.31 -9.58
N MET A 126 35.37 19.33 -8.55
CA MET A 126 35.17 18.49 -7.36
C MET A 126 33.86 18.83 -6.63
N MET A 127 33.52 20.11 -6.54
CA MET A 127 32.25 20.58 -6.01
C MET A 127 31.07 19.95 -6.77
N LEU A 128 31.06 20.04 -8.11
CA LEU A 128 29.98 19.52 -8.96
C LEU A 128 29.89 17.98 -8.92
N ALA A 129 31.03 17.30 -9.02
CA ALA A 129 31.09 15.84 -9.02
C ALA A 129 30.52 15.25 -7.71
N LEU A 130 31.02 15.73 -6.57
CA LEU A 130 30.54 15.26 -5.25
C LEU A 130 29.08 15.63 -5.00
N ASN A 131 28.62 16.76 -5.53
CA ASN A 131 27.23 17.21 -5.44
C ASN A 131 26.27 16.25 -6.17
N ASN A 132 26.56 15.94 -7.43
CA ASN A 132 25.69 15.08 -8.23
C ASN A 132 25.81 13.60 -7.83
N LEU A 133 26.99 13.16 -7.35
CA LEU A 133 27.15 11.85 -6.72
C LEU A 133 26.34 11.75 -5.42
N CYS A 134 26.29 12.80 -4.60
CA CYS A 134 25.44 12.83 -3.41
C CYS A 134 23.97 12.59 -3.79
N LEU A 135 23.43 13.34 -4.76
CA LEU A 135 22.03 13.19 -5.24
C LEU A 135 21.68 11.82 -5.83
N LYS A 136 22.69 11.02 -6.23
CA LYS A 136 22.52 9.62 -6.65
C LYS A 136 22.23 8.68 -5.47
N TYR A 137 22.85 8.93 -4.31
CA TYR A 137 22.81 8.02 -3.15
C TYR A 137 21.86 8.46 -2.03
N VAL A 138 21.48 9.73 -1.98
CA VAL A 138 20.61 10.28 -0.93
C VAL A 138 19.47 11.10 -1.53
N GLU A 139 18.37 11.24 -0.77
CA GLU A 139 17.23 12.04 -1.21
C GLU A 139 17.54 13.55 -1.20
N VAL A 140 16.74 14.30 -1.95
CA VAL A 140 16.91 15.75 -2.10
C VAL A 140 16.81 16.49 -0.76
N THR A 141 15.99 15.98 0.17
CA THR A 141 15.82 16.52 1.52
C THR A 141 17.12 16.45 2.32
N PHE A 142 17.76 15.28 2.38
CA PHE A 142 19.04 15.09 3.06
C PHE A 142 20.20 15.84 2.41
N TYR A 143 20.21 15.85 1.08
CA TYR A 143 21.17 16.62 0.32
C TYR A 143 21.20 18.10 0.77
N GLN A 144 20.05 18.70 1.04
CA GLN A 144 19.98 20.08 1.54
C GLN A 144 20.50 20.22 2.97
N VAL A 145 20.20 19.24 3.83
CA VAL A 145 20.71 19.18 5.19
C VAL A 145 22.25 19.14 5.17
N ALA A 146 22.85 18.28 4.35
CA ALA A 146 24.30 18.22 4.17
C ALA A 146 24.89 19.54 3.64
N ARG A 147 24.21 20.19 2.68
CA ARG A 147 24.65 21.46 2.07
C ARG A 147 24.72 22.62 3.06
N SER A 148 23.89 22.61 4.10
CA SER A 148 23.91 23.63 5.15
C SER A 148 25.27 23.72 5.89
N LEU A 149 26.03 22.61 5.94
CA LEU A 149 27.37 22.58 6.54
C LEU A 149 28.42 23.43 5.80
N SER A 150 28.14 23.88 4.57
CA SER A 150 29.03 24.77 3.82
C SER A 150 29.35 26.07 4.58
N ILE A 151 28.43 26.55 5.42
CA ILE A 151 28.65 27.73 6.28
C ILE A 151 29.78 27.47 7.29
N ASN A 152 29.77 26.29 7.93
CA ASN A 152 30.80 25.87 8.87
C ASN A 152 32.17 25.78 8.19
N PHE A 153 32.23 25.15 7.02
CA PHE A 153 33.47 25.07 6.24
C PHE A 153 33.95 26.44 5.74
N THR A 154 33.03 27.35 5.39
CA THR A 154 33.38 28.71 4.94
C THR A 154 34.05 29.49 6.06
N ILE A 155 33.52 29.43 7.28
CA ILE A 155 34.11 30.09 8.45
C ILE A 155 35.48 29.46 8.78
N LEU A 156 35.54 28.13 8.80
CA LEU A 156 36.78 27.39 9.06
C LEU A 156 37.88 27.73 8.04
N PHE A 157 37.57 27.68 6.75
CA PHE A 157 38.55 27.98 5.70
C PHE A 157 38.87 29.46 5.61
N THR A 158 37.95 30.35 5.94
CA THR A 158 38.26 31.79 6.04
C THR A 158 39.27 32.05 7.16
N TYR A 159 39.12 31.39 8.31
CA TYR A 159 40.09 31.47 9.38
C TYR A 159 41.45 30.87 8.97
N LEU A 160 41.46 29.66 8.40
CA LEU A 160 42.69 28.94 8.05
C LEU A 160 43.45 29.56 6.86
N ILE A 161 42.76 30.07 5.84
CA ILE A 161 43.36 30.55 4.58
C ILE A 161 43.59 32.07 4.62
N LEU A 162 42.69 32.84 5.23
CA LEU A 162 42.74 34.32 5.22
C LEU A 162 43.13 34.92 6.58
N GLY A 163 43.24 34.12 7.64
CA GLY A 163 43.63 34.58 8.98
C GLY A 163 42.62 35.51 9.67
N LYS A 164 41.38 35.57 9.18
CA LYS A 164 40.34 36.47 9.70
C LYS A 164 39.53 35.79 10.80
N THR A 165 39.39 36.44 11.95
CA THR A 165 38.56 35.96 13.06
C THR A 165 37.09 36.30 12.84
N THR A 166 36.19 35.39 13.21
CA THR A 166 34.74 35.52 13.08
C THR A 166 34.09 35.92 14.41
N SER A 167 32.96 36.61 14.39
CA SER A 167 32.27 37.08 15.59
C SER A 167 31.61 35.93 16.39
N ALA A 168 31.49 36.09 17.72
CA ALA A 168 30.89 35.09 18.60
C ALA A 168 29.44 34.69 18.23
N PRO A 169 28.54 35.61 17.80
CA PRO A 169 27.21 35.23 17.35
C PRO A 169 27.21 34.31 16.12
N ALA A 170 28.18 34.47 15.22
CA ALA A 170 28.31 33.61 14.04
C ALA A 170 28.82 32.21 14.39
N LEU A 171 29.66 32.07 15.42
CA LEU A 171 30.05 30.75 15.96
C LEU A 171 28.87 30.02 16.61
N ILE A 172 27.97 30.74 17.28
CA ILE A 172 26.74 30.15 17.85
C ILE A 172 25.81 29.66 16.73
N ALA A 173 25.63 30.46 15.67
CA ALA A 173 24.86 30.07 14.50
C ALA A 173 25.42 28.81 13.81
N CYS A 174 26.75 28.69 13.73
CA CYS A 174 27.43 27.47 13.28
C CYS A 174 27.06 26.24 14.12
N GLY A 175 27.04 26.37 15.44
CA GLY A 175 26.59 25.32 16.35
C GLY A 175 25.16 24.86 16.07
N ILE A 176 24.24 25.81 15.83
CA ILE A 176 22.84 25.51 15.47
C ILE A 176 22.77 24.74 14.15
N VAL A 177 23.53 25.15 13.13
CA VAL A 177 23.59 24.45 11.84
C VAL A 177 24.12 23.02 11.98
N PHE A 178 25.15 22.83 12.81
CA PHE A 178 25.71 21.49 13.05
C PHE A 178 24.72 20.58 13.79
N VAL A 179 24.00 21.11 14.79
CA VAL A 179 22.92 20.39 15.48
C VAL A 179 21.78 20.06 14.51
N GLY A 180 21.37 21.01 13.68
CA GLY A 180 20.37 20.79 12.63
C GLY A 180 20.78 19.69 11.64
N PHE A 181 22.07 19.64 11.25
CA PHE A 181 22.61 18.55 10.44
C PHE A 181 22.58 17.21 11.16
N ALA A 182 22.98 17.16 12.44
CA ALA A 182 22.98 15.94 13.23
C ALA A 182 21.56 15.37 13.41
N VAL A 183 20.59 16.24 13.71
CA VAL A 183 19.17 15.87 13.84
C VAL A 183 18.60 15.43 12.50
N GLY A 184 18.84 16.17 11.42
CA GLY A 184 18.35 15.82 10.09
C GLY A 184 19.01 14.57 9.48
N SER A 185 20.16 14.13 10.01
CA SER A 185 20.81 12.87 9.61
C SER A 185 20.32 11.67 10.42
N TYR A 186 19.62 11.89 11.52
CA TYR A 186 19.10 10.86 12.40
C TYR A 186 17.69 10.44 11.95
N GLY A 187 17.54 9.19 11.48
CA GLY A 187 16.25 8.67 11.00
C GLY A 187 16.02 8.70 9.48
N GLU A 188 17.07 8.95 8.69
CA GLU A 188 17.00 8.87 7.22
C GLU A 188 16.74 7.42 6.75
N ILE A 189 15.62 7.18 6.07
CA ILE A 189 15.16 5.84 5.64
C ILE A 189 16.15 5.17 4.66
N LYS A 190 16.84 5.97 3.82
CA LYS A 190 17.88 5.51 2.88
C LYS A 190 19.27 5.97 3.31
N PHE A 191 19.68 5.63 4.52
CA PHE A 191 20.98 6.01 5.05
C PHE A 191 22.14 5.41 4.23
N SER A 192 22.90 6.26 3.52
CA SER A 192 24.07 5.86 2.73
C SER A 192 25.32 6.60 3.16
N TRP A 193 26.29 5.90 3.77
CA TRP A 193 27.57 6.48 4.16
C TRP A 193 28.30 7.18 3.01
N ALA A 194 28.25 6.61 1.80
CA ALA A 194 28.83 7.22 0.61
C ALA A 194 28.16 8.56 0.29
N GLY A 195 26.83 8.62 0.34
CA GLY A 195 26.08 9.86 0.12
C GLY A 195 26.39 10.95 1.15
N ILE A 196 26.54 10.59 2.43
CA ILE A 196 26.94 11.54 3.48
C ILE A 196 28.33 12.10 3.21
N VAL A 197 29.30 11.23 2.91
CA VAL A 197 30.69 11.65 2.61
C VAL A 197 30.72 12.58 1.39
N TYR A 198 29.97 12.26 0.34
CA TYR A 198 29.86 13.12 -0.84
C TYR A 198 29.17 14.46 -0.53
N GLY A 199 28.11 14.47 0.28
CA GLY A 199 27.40 15.69 0.68
C GLY A 199 28.23 16.63 1.56
N VAL A 200 28.92 16.07 2.57
CA VAL A 200 29.84 16.82 3.44
C VAL A 200 31.04 17.32 2.64
N GLY A 201 31.63 16.45 1.81
CA GLY A 201 32.73 16.80 0.92
C GLY A 201 32.36 17.92 -0.05
N SER A 202 31.21 17.82 -0.72
CA SER A 202 30.70 18.86 -1.62
C SER A 202 30.59 20.21 -0.89
N SER A 203 30.07 20.22 0.34
CA SER A 203 29.93 21.43 1.16
C SER A 203 31.26 22.11 1.48
N ALA A 204 32.33 21.34 1.69
CA ALA A 204 33.68 21.86 1.85
C ALA A 204 34.20 22.50 0.55
N PHE A 205 33.99 21.85 -0.61
CA PHE A 205 34.41 22.40 -1.90
C PHE A 205 33.59 23.62 -2.34
N VAL A 206 32.30 23.72 -1.96
CA VAL A 206 31.49 24.95 -2.13
C VAL A 206 32.12 26.12 -1.38
N ALA A 207 32.53 25.90 -0.12
CA ALA A 207 33.18 26.91 0.70
C ALA A 207 34.54 27.36 0.10
N LEU A 208 35.37 26.40 -0.32
CA LEU A 208 36.65 26.69 -0.98
C LEU A 208 36.45 27.44 -2.30
N TYR A 209 35.45 27.06 -3.10
CA TYR A 209 35.15 27.74 -4.36
C TYR A 209 34.86 29.22 -4.12
N GLY A 210 34.02 29.56 -3.14
CA GLY A 210 33.71 30.95 -2.78
C GLY A 210 34.96 31.79 -2.44
N ILE A 211 35.93 31.20 -1.71
CA ILE A 211 37.19 31.88 -1.34
C ILE A 211 38.12 32.03 -2.55
N TYR A 212 38.27 30.97 -3.36
CA TYR A 212 39.17 30.98 -4.52
C TYR A 212 38.66 31.88 -5.66
N VAL A 213 37.34 32.05 -5.83
CA VAL A 213 36.78 33.00 -6.81
C VAL A 213 37.30 34.41 -6.54
N GLN A 214 37.26 34.87 -5.28
CA GLN A 214 37.75 36.20 -4.90
C GLN A 214 39.23 36.40 -5.24
N LYS A 215 40.06 35.37 -5.04
CA LYS A 215 41.50 35.41 -5.34
C LYS A 215 41.79 35.36 -6.84
N THR A 216 40.96 34.65 -7.61
CA THR A 216 41.19 34.38 -9.04
C THR A 216 40.61 35.47 -9.94
N LEU A 217 39.64 36.26 -9.46
CA LEU A 217 39.11 37.44 -10.17
C LEU A 217 40.21 38.43 -10.59
N ALA A 218 41.21 38.63 -9.73
CA ALA A 218 42.37 39.48 -10.04
C ALA A 218 43.24 38.94 -11.19
N ALA A 219 43.18 37.63 -11.49
CA ALA A 219 43.97 37.00 -12.56
C ALA A 219 43.35 37.15 -13.96
N VAL A 220 42.12 37.67 -14.06
CA VAL A 220 41.34 37.83 -15.31
C VAL A 220 40.84 39.26 -15.49
N ASP A 221 41.62 40.25 -15.03
CA ASP A 221 41.33 41.68 -15.17
C ASP A 221 39.98 42.08 -14.52
N ASN A 222 39.58 41.40 -13.44
CA ASN A 222 38.27 41.54 -12.78
C ASN A 222 37.06 41.32 -13.70
N ASN A 223 37.25 40.69 -14.86
CA ASN A 223 36.17 40.36 -15.77
C ASN A 223 35.60 38.97 -15.45
N GLN A 224 34.42 38.94 -14.84
CA GLN A 224 33.76 37.71 -14.39
C GLN A 224 33.30 36.82 -15.56
N TRP A 225 32.98 37.40 -16.72
CA TRP A 225 32.62 36.64 -17.92
C TRP A 225 33.85 35.94 -18.52
N LYS A 226 35.00 36.61 -18.50
CA LYS A 226 36.29 36.01 -18.85
C LYS A 226 36.59 34.85 -17.90
N LEU A 227 36.40 35.03 -16.58
CA LEU A 227 36.54 33.95 -15.60
C LEU A 227 35.63 32.75 -15.91
N LEU A 228 34.36 33.00 -16.20
CA LEU A 228 33.36 31.98 -16.49
C LEU A 228 33.70 31.18 -17.76
N HIS A 229 34.19 31.84 -18.80
CA HIS A 229 34.68 31.18 -20.02
C HIS A 229 35.87 30.25 -19.71
N TYR A 230 36.93 30.76 -19.08
CA TYR A 230 38.10 29.94 -18.73
C TYR A 230 37.73 28.79 -17.79
N ASN A 231 36.87 29.05 -16.80
CA ASN A 231 36.44 28.04 -15.83
C ASN A 231 35.59 26.94 -16.49
N THR A 232 34.64 27.29 -17.35
CA THR A 232 33.79 26.31 -18.06
C THR A 232 34.62 25.48 -19.04
N THR A 233 35.52 26.12 -19.81
CA THR A 233 36.40 25.41 -20.76
C THR A 233 37.33 24.42 -20.06
N LEU A 234 37.98 24.84 -18.97
CA LEU A 234 38.86 23.96 -18.19
C LEU A 234 38.07 22.89 -17.43
N ALA A 235 36.84 23.17 -16.99
CA ALA A 235 36.01 22.20 -16.25
C ALA A 235 35.60 21.01 -17.12
N ILE A 236 35.30 21.22 -18.41
CA ILE A 236 35.04 20.14 -19.37
C ILE A 236 36.26 19.21 -19.47
N LEU A 237 37.46 19.77 -19.53
CA LEU A 237 38.72 19.02 -19.62
C LEU A 237 39.06 18.27 -18.32
N PHE A 238 38.77 18.85 -17.16
CA PHE A 238 39.06 18.24 -15.87
C PHE A 238 38.01 17.21 -15.44
N LEU A 239 36.75 17.36 -15.86
CA LEU A 239 35.67 16.43 -15.51
C LEU A 239 35.66 15.17 -16.40
N PHE A 240 36.11 15.27 -17.66
CA PHE A 240 36.09 14.12 -18.58
C PHE A 240 36.90 12.89 -18.08
N PRO A 241 38.11 13.04 -17.51
CA PRO A 241 38.83 11.92 -16.90
C PRO A 241 38.05 11.26 -15.74
N LEU A 242 37.29 12.03 -14.96
CA LEU A 242 36.47 11.48 -13.88
C LEU A 242 35.31 10.65 -14.43
N VAL A 243 34.69 11.08 -15.54
CA VAL A 243 33.66 10.30 -16.25
C VAL A 243 34.23 8.97 -16.74
N LEU A 244 35.44 8.97 -17.32
CA LEU A 244 36.09 7.74 -17.76
C LEU A 244 36.44 6.80 -16.61
N VAL A 245 37.05 7.31 -15.54
CA VAL A 245 37.48 6.52 -14.38
C VAL A 245 36.29 5.98 -13.59
N SER A 246 35.16 6.71 -13.57
CA SER A 246 33.94 6.26 -12.90
C SER A 246 33.27 5.05 -13.55
N GLY A 247 33.64 4.69 -14.79
CA GLY A 247 33.00 3.62 -15.56
C GLY A 247 31.64 4.00 -16.16
N GLU A 248 31.12 5.20 -15.87
CA GLU A 248 29.80 5.65 -16.37
C GLU A 248 29.73 5.66 -17.90
N LEU A 249 30.81 6.05 -18.59
CA LEU A 249 30.80 6.11 -20.07
C LEU A 249 30.71 4.72 -20.71
N SER A 250 31.45 3.74 -20.17
CA SER A 250 31.41 2.36 -20.68
C SER A 250 30.05 1.73 -20.40
N GLU A 251 29.52 1.89 -19.19
CA GLU A 251 28.24 1.31 -18.79
C GLU A 251 27.06 1.95 -19.56
N MET A 252 27.13 3.25 -19.82
CA MET A 252 26.16 3.98 -20.64
C MET A 252 26.10 3.50 -22.09
N LEU A 253 27.27 3.26 -22.71
CA LEU A 253 27.35 2.77 -24.09
C LEU A 253 26.84 1.34 -24.24
N ASP A 254 26.92 0.53 -23.19
CA ASP A 254 26.45 -0.86 -23.21
C ASP A 254 24.96 -0.99 -22.82
N THR A 255 24.48 -0.16 -21.89
CA THR A 255 23.20 -0.40 -21.19
C THR A 255 22.10 0.62 -21.51
N SER A 256 22.44 1.78 -22.09
CA SER A 256 21.50 2.91 -22.22
C SER A 256 21.37 3.44 -23.65
N MET A 257 21.73 2.62 -24.65
CA MET A 257 21.64 2.97 -26.07
C MET A 257 20.21 3.33 -26.50
N ASP A 258 19.20 2.58 -26.08
CA ASP A 258 17.80 2.82 -26.47
C ASP A 258 17.27 4.19 -25.99
N ILE A 259 17.67 4.61 -24.78
CA ILE A 259 17.32 5.92 -24.22
C ILE A 259 18.01 7.03 -25.00
N MET A 260 19.28 6.83 -25.40
CA MET A 260 20.04 7.78 -26.20
C MET A 260 19.52 7.93 -27.64
N TYR A 261 18.71 7.01 -28.16
CA TYR A 261 18.04 7.20 -29.45
C TYR A 261 16.76 8.06 -29.36
N SER A 262 16.27 8.32 -28.14
CA SER A 262 15.09 9.14 -27.93
C SER A 262 15.39 10.63 -28.11
N ILE A 263 14.64 11.30 -29.00
CA ILE A 263 14.70 12.75 -29.18
C ILE A 263 14.31 13.48 -27.88
N ASN A 264 13.33 12.95 -27.14
CA ASN A 264 12.86 13.56 -25.89
C ASN A 264 13.96 13.59 -24.83
N PHE A 265 14.81 12.55 -24.78
CA PHE A 265 15.95 12.50 -23.86
C PHE A 265 16.95 13.62 -24.16
N TRP A 266 17.35 13.80 -25.42
CA TRP A 266 18.29 14.86 -25.79
C TRP A 266 17.71 16.27 -25.65
N VAL A 267 16.40 16.43 -25.87
CA VAL A 267 15.70 17.69 -25.58
C VAL A 267 15.75 18.00 -24.09
N LEU A 268 15.45 17.02 -23.22
CA LEU A 268 15.52 17.19 -21.78
C LEU A 268 16.95 17.46 -21.31
N MET A 269 17.94 16.72 -21.80
CA MET A 269 19.37 16.93 -21.55
C MET A 269 19.83 18.33 -21.97
N THR A 270 19.37 18.83 -23.12
CA THR A 270 19.72 20.17 -23.59
C THR A 270 19.04 21.24 -22.73
N ILE A 271 17.77 21.07 -22.35
CA ILE A 271 17.05 21.97 -21.43
C ILE A 271 17.80 22.06 -20.10
N THR A 272 18.23 20.93 -19.55
CA THR A 272 19.01 20.94 -18.30
C THR A 272 20.36 21.64 -18.47
N GLY A 273 21.05 21.44 -19.59
CA GLY A 273 22.25 22.21 -19.95
C GLY A 273 22.01 23.72 -19.99
N CYS A 274 20.91 24.16 -20.61
CA CYS A 274 20.49 25.56 -20.64
C CYS A 274 20.23 26.12 -19.24
N THR A 275 19.58 25.36 -18.35
CA THR A 275 19.38 25.78 -16.96
C THR A 275 20.69 25.81 -16.16
N GLY A 276 21.63 24.90 -16.45
CA GLY A 276 23.00 24.90 -15.90
C GLY A 276 23.82 26.12 -16.34
N PHE A 277 23.57 26.65 -17.53
CA PHE A 277 24.11 27.94 -17.94
C PHE A 277 23.40 29.11 -17.24
N GLY A 278 22.06 29.04 -17.14
CA GLY A 278 21.24 30.04 -16.47
C GLY A 278 21.62 30.26 -15.01
N ILE A 279 21.98 29.21 -14.26
CA ILE A 279 22.36 29.34 -12.84
C ILE A 279 23.66 30.13 -12.66
N ASN A 280 24.61 29.98 -13.59
CA ASN A 280 25.87 30.74 -13.56
C ASN A 280 25.61 32.24 -13.81
N ILE A 281 24.70 32.57 -14.74
CA ILE A 281 24.24 33.95 -14.96
C ILE A 281 23.50 34.49 -13.74
N ALA A 282 22.60 33.70 -13.17
CA ALA A 282 21.81 34.11 -12.02
C ALA A 282 22.70 34.41 -10.80
N MET A 283 23.67 33.54 -10.52
CA MET A 283 24.67 33.77 -9.47
C MET A 283 25.51 35.01 -9.73
N PHE A 284 25.91 35.25 -10.98
CA PHE A 284 26.64 36.46 -11.37
C PHE A 284 25.81 37.73 -11.13
N LEU A 285 24.58 37.78 -11.66
CA LEU A 285 23.69 38.93 -11.49
C LEU A 285 23.40 39.19 -10.00
N GLN A 286 23.19 38.13 -9.24
CA GLN A 286 22.96 38.23 -7.81
C GLN A 286 24.18 38.79 -7.08
N VAL A 287 25.38 38.29 -7.33
CA VAL A 287 26.61 38.85 -6.71
C VAL A 287 26.87 40.28 -7.16
N LYS A 288 26.56 40.63 -8.42
CA LYS A 288 26.71 41.98 -8.97
C LYS A 288 25.80 43.01 -8.30
N TYR A 289 24.53 42.67 -8.08
CA TYR A 289 23.53 43.59 -7.52
C TYR A 289 23.33 43.44 -6.00
N THR A 290 23.97 42.45 -5.37
CA THR A 290 23.89 42.22 -3.91
C THR A 290 25.29 42.02 -3.31
N SER A 291 25.56 40.90 -2.62
CA SER A 291 26.86 40.55 -2.07
C SER A 291 27.03 39.02 -2.05
N ALA A 292 28.29 38.55 -1.94
CA ALA A 292 28.58 37.13 -1.78
C ALA A 292 27.92 36.52 -0.51
N LEU A 293 27.78 37.32 0.55
CA LEU A 293 27.10 36.91 1.78
C LEU A 293 25.59 36.75 1.53
N THR A 294 24.96 37.70 0.84
CA THR A 294 23.55 37.64 0.45
C THR A 294 23.26 36.42 -0.42
N ASN A 295 24.13 36.09 -1.38
CA ASN A 295 24.02 34.88 -2.20
C ASN A 295 24.00 33.59 -1.35
N THR A 296 24.85 33.52 -0.33
CA THR A 296 24.91 32.36 0.59
C THR A 296 23.63 32.23 1.43
N ILE A 297 23.10 33.35 1.93
CA ILE A 297 21.84 33.39 2.69
C ILE A 297 20.65 33.01 1.80
N CYS A 298 20.57 33.58 0.60
CA CYS A 298 19.54 33.24 -0.39
C CYS A 298 19.61 31.76 -0.80
N GLY A 299 20.80 31.18 -0.94
CA GLY A 299 20.97 29.75 -1.20
C GLY A 299 20.41 28.87 -0.08
N THR A 300 20.52 29.31 1.17
CA THR A 300 19.96 28.61 2.34
C THR A 300 18.44 28.73 2.39
N ALA A 301 17.89 29.93 2.18
CA ALA A 301 16.44 30.15 2.11
C ALA A 301 15.80 29.35 0.95
N LYS A 302 16.50 29.24 -0.19
CA LYS A 302 16.10 28.38 -1.31
C LYS A 302 16.00 26.91 -0.89
N ALA A 303 16.96 26.42 -0.10
CA ALA A 303 16.98 25.04 0.37
C ALA A 303 15.72 24.67 1.17
N CYS A 304 15.23 25.58 2.03
CA CYS A 304 13.98 25.40 2.76
C CYS A 304 12.78 25.26 1.83
N VAL A 305 12.63 26.19 0.87
CA VAL A 305 11.54 26.16 -0.13
C VAL A 305 11.62 24.89 -0.98
N GLN A 306 12.83 24.50 -1.38
CA GLN A 306 13.06 23.29 -2.16
C GLN A 306 12.64 22.02 -1.41
N THR A 307 12.89 21.97 -0.10
CA THR A 307 12.54 20.81 0.75
C THR A 307 11.02 20.64 0.84
N ILE A 308 10.29 21.75 1.04
CA ILE A 308 8.82 21.74 1.09
C ILE A 308 8.24 21.33 -0.27
N LEU A 309 8.73 21.93 -1.36
CA LEU A 309 8.28 21.59 -2.71
C LEU A 309 8.62 20.14 -3.08
N ALA A 310 9.79 19.63 -2.68
CA ALA A 310 10.15 18.23 -2.90
C ALA A 310 9.22 17.28 -2.15
N ALA A 311 8.88 17.57 -0.89
CA ALA A 311 7.91 16.78 -0.14
C ALA A 311 6.51 16.80 -0.79
N MET A 312 6.08 17.94 -1.32
CA MET A 312 4.79 18.08 -2.00
C MET A 312 4.75 17.42 -3.38
N ILE A 313 5.82 17.56 -4.17
CA ILE A 313 5.91 17.06 -5.56
C ILE A 313 6.16 15.56 -5.59
N PHE A 314 7.02 15.04 -4.70
CA PHE A 314 7.40 13.62 -4.71
C PHE A 314 6.61 12.76 -3.74
N GLN A 315 5.67 13.35 -2.96
CA GLN A 315 4.76 12.68 -2.03
C GLN A 315 5.38 11.44 -1.36
N ASN A 316 6.40 11.63 -0.53
CA ASN A 316 6.98 10.52 0.24
C ASN A 316 5.85 9.85 1.03
N PRO A 317 5.56 8.56 0.79
CA PRO A 317 4.47 7.90 1.48
C PRO A 317 4.77 7.90 2.98
N ILE A 318 3.78 8.31 3.77
CA ILE A 318 3.71 7.87 5.15
C ILE A 318 3.54 6.37 5.05
N SER A 319 4.56 5.61 5.46
CA SER A 319 4.51 4.16 5.48
C SER A 319 3.25 3.72 6.20
N GLY A 320 2.42 2.90 5.56
CA GLY A 320 1.34 2.23 6.25
C GLY A 320 1.91 1.38 7.39
N LEU A 321 1.13 1.16 8.44
CA LEU A 321 1.52 0.22 9.49
C LEU A 321 1.20 -1.20 9.05
N TYR A 322 2.13 -2.13 9.21
CA TYR A 322 1.97 -3.51 8.78
C TYR A 322 1.97 -4.45 9.99
N ILE A 323 0.91 -5.24 10.14
CA ILE A 323 0.82 -6.29 11.16
C ILE A 323 0.77 -7.63 10.47
N ILE A 324 1.82 -8.42 10.63
CA ILE A 324 1.96 -9.73 10.02
C ILE A 324 1.49 -10.77 11.03
N VAL A 325 0.63 -11.69 10.61
CA VAL A 325 0.18 -12.83 11.41
C VAL A 325 0.67 -14.11 10.76
N SER A 326 1.52 -14.86 11.47
CA SER A 326 2.12 -16.11 10.97
C SER A 326 1.66 -17.31 11.81
N GLY A 327 1.69 -18.50 11.21
CA GLY A 327 1.34 -19.76 11.87
C GLY A 327 2.55 -20.64 12.14
N GLY A 328 2.47 -21.40 13.23
CA GLY A 328 3.55 -22.28 13.67
C GLY A 328 3.28 -23.77 13.53
N VAL A 329 2.61 -24.34 14.52
CA VAL A 329 2.66 -25.79 14.80
C VAL A 329 1.76 -26.62 13.89
N ILE A 330 0.59 -26.09 13.51
CA ILE A 330 -0.39 -26.77 12.65
C ILE A 330 -1.11 -25.74 11.75
N SER A 331 -1.60 -26.19 10.60
CA SER A 331 -2.60 -25.48 9.82
C SER A 331 -3.95 -25.46 10.57
N GLY A 332 -4.85 -24.52 10.24
CA GLY A 332 -6.15 -24.41 10.92
C GLY A 332 -6.11 -23.98 12.38
N ILE A 333 -4.98 -23.46 12.87
CA ILE A 333 -4.85 -23.04 14.28
C ILE A 333 -5.76 -21.85 14.65
N GLY A 334 -6.25 -21.09 13.67
CA GLY A 334 -7.04 -19.86 13.92
C GLY A 334 -6.28 -18.56 13.60
N LYS A 335 -5.35 -18.60 12.64
CA LYS A 335 -4.64 -17.40 12.15
C LYS A 335 -5.60 -16.31 11.69
N GLY A 336 -6.54 -16.67 10.81
CA GLY A 336 -7.57 -15.75 10.31
C GLY A 336 -8.39 -15.11 11.43
N VAL A 337 -8.71 -15.83 12.51
CA VAL A 337 -9.44 -15.29 13.66
C VAL A 337 -8.60 -14.28 14.45
N ILE A 338 -7.31 -14.57 14.69
CA ILE A 338 -6.41 -13.63 15.39
C ILE A 338 -6.15 -12.38 14.54
N ALA A 339 -5.94 -12.56 13.24
CA ALA A 339 -5.73 -11.47 12.29
C ALA A 339 -6.99 -10.59 12.18
N SER A 340 -8.17 -11.18 11.99
CA SER A 340 -9.42 -10.44 11.91
C SER A 340 -9.76 -9.74 13.23
N SER A 341 -9.55 -10.40 14.37
CA SER A 341 -9.76 -9.81 15.71
C SER A 341 -8.83 -8.63 15.97
N THR A 342 -7.57 -8.72 15.53
CA THR A 342 -6.62 -7.60 15.58
C THR A 342 -7.17 -6.41 14.79
N GLY A 343 -7.71 -6.64 13.60
CA GLY A 343 -8.28 -5.57 12.79
C GLY A 343 -9.56 -4.98 13.37
N THR A 344 -10.44 -5.79 13.97
CA THR A 344 -11.62 -5.28 14.68
C THR A 344 -11.22 -4.38 15.86
N LEU A 345 -10.18 -4.75 16.62
CA LEU A 345 -9.66 -3.92 17.70
C LEU A 345 -9.11 -2.59 17.19
N LEU A 346 -8.35 -2.59 16.10
CA LEU A 346 -7.82 -1.35 15.51
C LEU A 346 -8.92 -0.49 14.90
N LYS A 347 -9.91 -1.09 14.23
CA LYS A 347 -11.09 -0.38 13.71
C LYS A 347 -11.90 0.25 14.85
N SER A 348 -11.94 -0.38 16.02
CA SER A 348 -12.56 0.18 17.23
C SER A 348 -11.83 1.41 17.80
N LEU A 349 -10.56 1.64 17.44
CA LEU A 349 -9.84 2.87 17.75
C LEU A 349 -10.12 3.99 16.74
N GLY A 350 -10.91 3.70 15.70
CA GLY A 350 -11.20 4.61 14.60
C GLY A 350 -10.21 4.51 13.44
N LEU A 351 -9.27 3.55 13.44
CA LEU A 351 -8.30 3.35 12.34
C LEU A 351 -8.94 2.66 11.13
N ARG A 352 -8.44 2.97 9.93
CA ARG A 352 -8.82 2.29 8.68
C ARG A 352 -7.91 1.09 8.54
N VAL A 353 -8.51 -0.08 8.35
CA VAL A 353 -7.80 -1.35 8.31
C VAL A 353 -8.08 -2.04 6.99
N THR A 354 -7.02 -2.48 6.32
CA THR A 354 -7.11 -3.39 5.16
C THR A 354 -6.47 -4.73 5.50
N ALA A 355 -6.76 -5.75 4.69
CA ALA A 355 -6.23 -7.09 4.87
C ALA A 355 -5.63 -7.63 3.56
N ILE A 356 -4.52 -8.37 3.70
CA ILE A 356 -3.89 -9.14 2.63
C ILE A 356 -3.69 -10.56 3.15
N LYS A 357 -4.17 -11.54 2.40
CA LYS A 357 -3.93 -12.97 2.68
C LYS A 357 -2.89 -13.49 1.71
N ILE A 358 -1.86 -14.12 2.25
CA ILE A 358 -0.85 -14.85 1.50
C ILE A 358 -1.16 -16.35 1.60
N ASP A 359 -1.26 -17.00 0.46
CA ASP A 359 -1.54 -18.41 0.29
C ASP A 359 -0.36 -19.11 -0.37
N PRO A 360 0.30 -20.05 0.31
CA PRO A 360 1.48 -20.69 -0.23
C PRO A 360 1.17 -21.75 -1.31
N TYR A 361 -0.10 -22.09 -1.54
CA TYR A 361 -0.50 -23.04 -2.58
C TYR A 361 -0.21 -22.53 -4.00
N LEU A 362 -0.07 -23.46 -4.95
CA LEU A 362 0.33 -23.16 -6.34
C LEU A 362 -0.80 -22.65 -7.24
N ASN A 363 -2.06 -22.97 -6.95
CA ASN A 363 -3.19 -22.48 -7.74
C ASN A 363 -3.21 -20.94 -7.80
N ILE A 364 -3.59 -20.37 -8.94
CA ILE A 364 -3.67 -18.91 -9.12
C ILE A 364 -4.84 -18.33 -8.32
N ASP A 365 -5.94 -19.07 -8.25
CA ASP A 365 -7.17 -18.74 -7.53
C ASP A 365 -7.77 -20.02 -6.91
N ALA A 366 -8.82 -19.85 -6.11
CA ALA A 366 -9.53 -20.97 -5.47
C ALA A 366 -10.65 -21.55 -6.34
N GLY A 367 -10.98 -20.93 -7.49
CA GLY A 367 -12.22 -21.20 -8.24
C GLY A 367 -12.35 -22.64 -8.76
N LEU A 368 -11.22 -23.28 -9.08
CA LEU A 368 -11.16 -24.66 -9.58
C LEU A 368 -10.89 -25.70 -8.48
N MET A 369 -10.80 -25.29 -7.21
CA MET A 369 -10.62 -26.21 -6.10
C MET A 369 -11.94 -26.91 -5.75
N SER A 370 -11.83 -28.17 -5.32
CA SER A 370 -12.96 -28.90 -4.77
C SER A 370 -13.33 -28.32 -3.39
N PRO A 371 -14.62 -28.01 -3.13
CA PRO A 371 -15.05 -27.58 -1.80
C PRO A 371 -14.76 -28.58 -0.67
N LEU A 372 -14.55 -29.86 -1.02
CA LEU A 372 -14.22 -30.91 -0.06
C LEU A 372 -12.74 -30.94 0.35
N ASP A 373 -11.85 -30.35 -0.48
CA ASP A 373 -10.40 -30.40 -0.23
C ASP A 373 -9.90 -29.13 0.47
N HIS A 374 -10.45 -27.96 0.10
CA HIS A 374 -9.99 -26.65 0.59
C HIS A 374 -11.08 -25.85 1.33
N GLY A 375 -12.30 -26.38 1.43
CA GLY A 375 -13.45 -25.63 1.93
C GLY A 375 -14.11 -24.76 0.85
N GLU A 376 -15.04 -23.92 1.27
CA GLU A 376 -15.82 -23.07 0.36
C GLU A 376 -14.95 -22.08 -0.44
N VAL A 377 -15.31 -21.86 -1.71
CA VAL A 377 -14.76 -20.76 -2.52
C VAL A 377 -15.49 -19.46 -2.18
N PHE A 378 -14.78 -18.46 -1.68
CA PHE A 378 -15.36 -17.15 -1.40
C PHE A 378 -15.26 -16.24 -2.62
N VAL A 379 -16.32 -15.47 -2.91
CA VAL A 379 -16.36 -14.57 -4.07
C VAL A 379 -16.29 -13.12 -3.60
N LEU A 380 -15.39 -12.35 -4.21
CA LEU A 380 -15.20 -10.92 -3.94
C LEU A 380 -16.01 -10.03 -4.90
N SER A 381 -16.11 -8.74 -4.59
CA SER A 381 -16.96 -7.81 -5.35
C SER A 381 -16.54 -7.69 -6.83
N ASP A 382 -15.23 -7.76 -7.10
CA ASP A 382 -14.64 -7.74 -8.44
C ASP A 382 -14.68 -9.10 -9.16
N GLY A 383 -15.32 -10.11 -8.58
CA GLY A 383 -15.39 -11.47 -9.11
C GLY A 383 -14.11 -12.28 -8.89
N GLY A 384 -13.24 -11.90 -7.94
CA GLY A 384 -12.17 -12.77 -7.49
C GLY A 384 -12.71 -14.01 -6.76
N GLU A 385 -12.25 -15.19 -7.17
CA GLU A 385 -12.50 -16.46 -6.47
C GLU A 385 -11.34 -16.76 -5.53
N VAL A 386 -11.56 -16.64 -4.23
CA VAL A 386 -10.50 -16.63 -3.21
C VAL A 386 -10.78 -17.63 -2.10
N ASP A 387 -9.77 -17.86 -1.26
CA ASP A 387 -9.88 -18.66 -0.05
C ASP A 387 -10.92 -18.10 0.94
N LEU A 388 -11.53 -18.99 1.72
CA LEU A 388 -12.57 -18.71 2.70
C LEU A 388 -12.12 -17.70 3.76
N ASP A 389 -10.82 -17.68 4.08
CA ASP A 389 -10.23 -16.79 5.09
C ASP A 389 -10.47 -15.31 4.74
N LEU A 390 -10.57 -14.94 3.45
CA LEU A 390 -10.92 -13.58 3.05
C LEU A 390 -12.33 -13.18 3.47
N GLY A 391 -13.26 -14.14 3.50
CA GLY A 391 -14.60 -13.91 4.01
C GLY A 391 -14.62 -13.57 5.50
N ASN A 392 -13.65 -14.08 6.28
CA ASN A 392 -13.53 -13.71 7.70
C ASN A 392 -13.09 -12.24 7.86
N TYR A 393 -12.17 -11.75 7.04
CA TYR A 393 -11.76 -10.35 7.05
C TYR A 393 -12.92 -9.42 6.70
N GLU A 394 -13.63 -9.70 5.61
CA GLU A 394 -14.79 -8.89 5.23
C GLU A 394 -15.87 -8.86 6.33
N ARG A 395 -16.16 -10.01 6.96
CA ARG A 395 -17.13 -10.12 8.06
C ARG A 395 -16.76 -9.31 9.29
N PHE A 396 -15.52 -9.45 9.76
CA PHE A 396 -15.06 -8.84 11.02
C PHE A 396 -14.73 -7.37 10.88
N LEU A 397 -14.20 -6.98 9.72
CA LEU A 397 -13.73 -5.62 9.48
C LEU A 397 -14.80 -4.76 8.84
N ASP A 398 -15.86 -5.31 8.26
CA ASP A 398 -16.85 -4.56 7.47
C ASP A 398 -16.16 -3.71 6.39
N VAL A 399 -15.47 -4.42 5.50
CA VAL A 399 -14.74 -3.88 4.33
C VAL A 399 -15.07 -4.73 3.11
N GLU A 400 -14.76 -4.21 1.92
CA GLU A 400 -14.84 -4.96 0.67
C GLU A 400 -13.45 -5.16 0.09
N LEU A 401 -13.02 -6.42 0.00
CA LEU A 401 -11.73 -6.79 -0.56
C LEU A 401 -11.88 -7.12 -2.05
N SER A 402 -10.76 -7.12 -2.76
CA SER A 402 -10.68 -7.44 -4.18
C SER A 402 -9.69 -8.58 -4.45
N ARG A 403 -9.67 -9.14 -5.67
CA ARG A 403 -8.81 -10.28 -6.03
C ARG A 403 -7.31 -10.08 -5.77
N ILE A 404 -6.88 -8.82 -5.65
CA ILE A 404 -5.49 -8.44 -5.39
C ILE A 404 -5.12 -8.50 -3.91
N ASN A 405 -6.11 -8.54 -3.00
CA ASN A 405 -5.88 -8.76 -1.56
C ASN A 405 -5.53 -10.23 -1.25
N ASN A 406 -5.71 -11.14 -2.21
CA ASN A 406 -5.27 -12.53 -2.13
C ASN A 406 -3.99 -12.72 -2.96
N ILE A 407 -2.90 -13.10 -2.32
CA ILE A 407 -1.62 -13.42 -2.96
C ILE A 407 -1.44 -14.92 -2.92
N THR A 408 -1.24 -15.56 -4.07
CA THR A 408 -0.89 -17.00 -4.14
C THR A 408 0.48 -17.18 -4.76
N THR A 409 1.12 -18.32 -4.52
CA THR A 409 2.39 -18.67 -5.18
C THR A 409 2.23 -18.64 -6.70
N GLY A 410 1.15 -19.22 -7.23
CA GLY A 410 0.85 -19.22 -8.66
C GLY A 410 0.73 -17.82 -9.27
N LYS A 411 0.09 -16.88 -8.55
CA LYS A 411 -0.11 -15.49 -9.02
C LYS A 411 1.22 -14.75 -9.14
N ILE A 412 2.07 -14.84 -8.11
CA ILE A 412 3.40 -14.21 -8.11
C ILE A 412 4.30 -14.84 -9.18
N TYR A 413 4.30 -16.17 -9.29
CA TYR A 413 5.16 -16.86 -10.25
C TYR A 413 4.73 -16.55 -11.68
N SER A 414 3.42 -16.53 -11.96
CA SER A 414 2.88 -16.12 -13.26
C SER A 414 3.30 -14.70 -13.63
N GLU A 415 3.20 -13.74 -12.71
CA GLU A 415 3.62 -12.35 -12.96
C GLU A 415 5.12 -12.26 -13.29
N VAL A 416 5.97 -12.93 -12.49
CA VAL A 416 7.43 -12.89 -12.69
C VAL A 416 7.84 -13.59 -13.99
N ILE A 417 7.24 -14.73 -14.32
CA ILE A 417 7.48 -15.43 -15.59
C ILE A 417 7.04 -14.55 -16.77
N GLU A 418 5.90 -13.88 -16.68
CA GLU A 418 5.44 -13.00 -17.76
C GLU A 418 6.37 -11.80 -17.97
N LYS A 419 6.86 -11.18 -16.89
CA LYS A 419 7.86 -10.10 -16.92
C LYS A 419 9.19 -10.56 -17.52
N GLU A 420 9.63 -11.78 -17.19
CA GLU A 420 10.82 -12.39 -17.78
C GLU A 420 10.67 -12.56 -19.29
N ARG A 421 9.54 -13.07 -19.77
CA ARG A 421 9.25 -13.22 -21.20
C ARG A 421 9.11 -11.90 -21.95
N LYS A 422 8.68 -10.83 -21.29
CA LYS A 422 8.61 -9.46 -21.85
C LYS A 422 9.97 -8.79 -21.94
N GLY A 423 10.97 -9.28 -21.21
CA GLY A 423 12.31 -8.71 -21.17
C GLY A 423 12.54 -7.67 -20.07
N ASP A 424 11.63 -7.57 -19.09
CA ASP A 424 11.68 -6.55 -18.03
C ASP A 424 12.92 -6.70 -17.12
N TYR A 425 13.52 -7.89 -17.08
CA TYR A 425 14.76 -8.17 -16.33
C TYR A 425 16.04 -8.01 -17.17
N LEU A 426 15.95 -7.40 -18.37
CA LEU A 426 17.09 -7.11 -19.26
C LEU A 426 17.95 -8.35 -19.58
N GLY A 427 17.31 -9.50 -19.74
CA GLY A 427 17.97 -10.78 -20.03
C GLY A 427 18.79 -11.37 -18.88
N LYS A 428 18.76 -10.78 -17.68
CA LYS A 428 19.41 -11.34 -16.49
C LYS A 428 18.66 -12.58 -16.00
N THR A 429 19.38 -13.49 -15.36
CA THR A 429 18.79 -14.68 -14.76
C THR A 429 17.88 -14.31 -13.59
N VAL A 430 16.61 -14.66 -13.69
CA VAL A 430 15.61 -14.50 -12.64
C VAL A 430 15.73 -15.63 -11.62
N GLN A 431 15.62 -15.30 -10.33
CA GLN A 431 15.76 -16.21 -9.19
C GLN A 431 14.71 -15.89 -8.11
N VAL A 432 14.51 -16.81 -7.17
CA VAL A 432 13.59 -16.58 -6.03
C VAL A 432 14.00 -15.34 -5.24
N VAL A 433 15.29 -15.22 -4.90
CA VAL A 433 15.84 -14.01 -4.27
C VAL A 433 16.74 -13.30 -5.29
N PRO A 434 16.53 -11.99 -5.56
CA PRO A 434 15.53 -11.12 -4.96
C PRO A 434 14.21 -11.05 -5.76
N HIS A 435 14.10 -11.60 -6.97
CA HIS A 435 13.02 -11.25 -7.90
C HIS A 435 11.61 -11.65 -7.43
N ILE A 436 11.44 -12.85 -6.85
CA ILE A 436 10.15 -13.28 -6.28
C ILE A 436 9.87 -12.51 -4.99
N THR A 437 10.88 -12.36 -4.13
CA THR A 437 10.72 -11.63 -2.85
C THR A 437 10.41 -10.15 -3.06
N ASP A 438 10.97 -9.53 -4.09
CA ASP A 438 10.67 -8.15 -4.48
C ASP A 438 9.28 -8.03 -5.08
N ALA A 439 8.85 -8.98 -5.91
CA ALA A 439 7.49 -9.01 -6.43
C ALA A 439 6.45 -9.07 -5.30
N ILE A 440 6.68 -9.90 -4.28
CA ILE A 440 5.83 -10.00 -3.09
C ILE A 440 5.80 -8.66 -2.31
N GLN A 441 6.97 -8.08 -2.01
CA GLN A 441 7.07 -6.82 -1.26
C GLN A 441 6.37 -5.67 -2.00
N ASN A 442 6.62 -5.54 -3.31
CA ASN A 442 6.00 -4.50 -4.14
C ASN A 442 4.49 -4.70 -4.25
N TRP A 443 4.01 -5.94 -4.28
CA TRP A 443 2.58 -6.24 -4.25
C TRP A 443 1.95 -5.79 -2.93
N VAL A 444 2.56 -6.13 -1.80
CA VAL A 444 2.06 -5.77 -0.47
C VAL A 444 1.97 -4.25 -0.31
N GLU A 445 3.03 -3.50 -0.65
CA GLU A 445 3.01 -2.02 -0.55
C GLU A 445 1.91 -1.40 -1.41
N ARG A 446 1.80 -1.85 -2.66
CA ARG A 446 0.80 -1.36 -3.61
C ARG A 446 -0.63 -1.60 -3.12
N VAL A 447 -0.93 -2.83 -2.67
CA VAL A 447 -2.29 -3.21 -2.26
C VAL A 447 -2.65 -2.62 -0.89
N ALA A 448 -1.70 -2.52 0.02
CA ALA A 448 -1.93 -1.90 1.33
C ALA A 448 -2.30 -0.41 1.23
N ALA A 449 -1.89 0.27 0.16
CA ALA A 449 -2.23 1.66 -0.09
C ALA A 449 -3.61 1.86 -0.74
N MET A 450 -4.25 0.80 -1.24
CA MET A 450 -5.54 0.91 -1.92
C MET A 450 -6.70 0.99 -0.93
N PRO A 451 -7.69 1.87 -1.17
CA PRO A 451 -8.89 1.94 -0.34
C PRO A 451 -9.71 0.65 -0.47
N VAL A 452 -10.29 0.21 0.65
CA VAL A 452 -11.14 -0.99 0.76
C VAL A 452 -12.49 -0.70 1.42
N ASP A 453 -12.78 0.57 1.69
CA ASP A 453 -14.03 1.04 2.26
C ASP A 453 -14.59 2.23 1.46
N ASP A 454 -15.81 2.63 1.78
CA ASP A 454 -16.55 3.70 1.10
C ASP A 454 -15.88 5.09 1.22
N SER A 455 -14.84 5.24 2.05
CA SER A 455 -14.15 6.52 2.21
C SER A 455 -13.31 6.90 0.98
N GLY A 456 -12.86 5.90 0.21
CA GLY A 456 -11.91 6.11 -0.89
C GLY A 456 -10.52 6.59 -0.43
N GLU A 457 -10.24 6.56 0.88
CA GLU A 457 -8.95 6.98 1.45
C GLU A 457 -8.02 5.80 1.74
N GLN A 458 -6.72 6.08 1.78
CA GLN A 458 -5.70 5.09 2.08
C GLN A 458 -5.90 4.48 3.49
N PRO A 459 -5.78 3.15 3.65
CA PRO A 459 -5.79 2.50 4.95
C PRO A 459 -4.62 2.93 5.85
N ASP A 460 -4.86 3.03 7.18
CA ASP A 460 -3.82 3.39 8.15
C ASP A 460 -3.00 2.16 8.56
N VAL A 461 -3.65 0.98 8.62
CA VAL A 461 -3.03 -0.30 8.99
C VAL A 461 -3.39 -1.39 7.97
N CYS A 462 -2.41 -2.17 7.56
CA CYS A 462 -2.57 -3.37 6.75
C CYS A 462 -2.25 -4.62 7.58
N ILE A 463 -3.22 -5.52 7.69
CA ILE A 463 -3.05 -6.83 8.32
C ILE A 463 -2.69 -7.83 7.23
N ILE A 464 -1.55 -8.48 7.39
CA ILE A 464 -1.03 -9.47 6.45
C ILE A 464 -1.07 -10.83 7.12
N GLU A 465 -1.91 -11.73 6.65
CA GLU A 465 -1.88 -13.12 7.11
C GLU A 465 -0.97 -13.95 6.21
N LEU A 466 0.07 -14.53 6.81
CA LEU A 466 0.91 -15.54 6.19
C LEU A 466 0.26 -16.92 6.36
N GLY A 467 -0.34 -17.43 5.28
CA GLY A 467 -0.90 -18.78 5.18
C GLY A 467 0.15 -19.88 5.34
N GLY A 468 -0.32 -21.12 5.50
CA GLY A 468 0.54 -22.28 5.79
C GLY A 468 1.15 -22.25 7.19
N THR A 469 2.27 -22.95 7.35
CA THR A 469 3.07 -22.94 8.58
C THR A 469 4.51 -22.51 8.30
N VAL A 470 5.14 -21.86 9.27
CA VAL A 470 6.54 -21.48 9.17
C VAL A 470 7.42 -22.73 9.26
N GLY A 471 8.27 -22.92 8.25
CA GLY A 471 9.12 -24.11 8.11
C GLY A 471 8.78 -24.95 6.88
N ASP A 472 7.62 -24.71 6.27
CA ASP A 472 7.22 -25.37 5.03
C ASP A 472 7.97 -24.79 3.82
N ILE A 473 8.31 -25.65 2.85
CA ILE A 473 8.99 -25.27 1.60
C ILE A 473 8.17 -24.22 0.83
N GLU A 474 6.85 -24.37 0.81
CA GLU A 474 5.94 -23.48 0.10
C GLU A 474 5.90 -22.07 0.71
N SER A 475 6.06 -21.97 2.04
CA SER A 475 6.04 -20.69 2.76
C SER A 475 7.37 -19.92 2.69
N ALA A 476 8.47 -20.61 2.39
CA ALA A 476 9.82 -20.06 2.50
C ALA A 476 10.06 -18.77 1.70
N PRO A 477 9.58 -18.63 0.43
CA PRO A 477 9.74 -17.38 -0.32
C PRO A 477 9.02 -16.20 0.34
N PHE A 478 7.85 -16.43 0.95
CA PHE A 478 7.07 -15.38 1.60
C PHE A 478 7.67 -14.98 2.95
N VAL A 479 8.18 -15.93 3.72
CA VAL A 479 8.89 -15.64 4.97
C VAL A 479 10.15 -14.81 4.68
N GLU A 480 10.92 -15.16 3.66
CA GLU A 480 12.09 -14.37 3.26
C GLU A 480 11.70 -12.99 2.72
N ALA A 481 10.60 -12.87 1.97
CA ALA A 481 10.08 -11.59 1.54
C ALA A 481 9.71 -10.69 2.73
N MET A 482 9.00 -11.22 3.74
CA MET A 482 8.64 -10.47 4.95
C MET A 482 9.88 -10.13 5.81
N ARG A 483 10.89 -11.01 5.82
CA ARG A 483 12.18 -10.75 6.48
C ARG A 483 12.89 -9.56 5.87
N GLN A 484 12.88 -9.39 4.54
CA GLN A 484 13.42 -8.20 3.87
C GLN A 484 12.51 -6.99 4.08
N PHE A 485 11.20 -7.20 4.06
CA PHE A 485 10.20 -6.16 4.17
C PHE A 485 10.28 -5.37 5.48
N GLN A 486 10.55 -6.03 6.62
CA GLN A 486 10.70 -5.35 7.92
C GLN A 486 11.79 -4.26 7.90
N PHE A 487 12.86 -4.45 7.11
CA PHE A 487 13.94 -3.46 6.96
C PHE A 487 13.57 -2.36 5.97
N ARG A 488 12.73 -2.67 4.98
CA ARG A 488 12.25 -1.72 3.97
C ARG A 488 11.31 -0.68 4.57
N VAL A 489 10.34 -1.11 5.39
CA VAL A 489 9.34 -0.21 6.00
C VAL A 489 9.79 0.41 7.32
N GLY A 490 10.80 -0.19 7.96
CA GLY A 490 11.34 0.27 9.23
C GLY A 490 10.68 -0.41 10.44
N HIS A 491 11.41 -0.43 11.56
CA HIS A 491 11.04 -1.14 12.77
C HIS A 491 9.64 -0.74 13.28
N ASP A 492 9.37 0.56 13.41
CA ASP A 492 8.13 1.06 14.03
C ASP A 492 6.89 0.92 13.14
N ASN A 493 7.06 0.52 11.87
CA ASN A 493 5.97 0.31 10.91
C ASN A 493 5.66 -1.17 10.67
N PHE A 494 6.37 -2.09 11.33
CA PHE A 494 6.21 -3.54 11.15
C PHE A 494 6.01 -4.20 12.51
N CYS A 495 4.99 -5.05 12.65
CA CYS A 495 4.76 -5.87 13.84
C CYS A 495 4.43 -7.31 13.45
N LEU A 496 4.96 -8.29 14.17
CA LEU A 496 4.73 -9.72 13.91
C LEU A 496 4.02 -10.42 15.07
N ILE A 497 2.84 -10.98 14.80
CA ILE A 497 2.13 -11.90 15.68
C ILE A 497 2.40 -13.33 15.19
N HIS A 498 2.90 -14.20 16.06
CA HIS A 498 3.07 -15.61 15.76
C HIS A 498 2.06 -16.46 16.53
N VAL A 499 1.19 -17.16 15.79
CA VAL A 499 0.15 -18.01 16.36
C VAL A 499 0.66 -19.44 16.51
N SER A 500 0.65 -19.96 17.73
CA SER A 500 1.23 -21.25 18.09
C SER A 500 0.28 -22.07 18.96
N LEU A 501 0.40 -23.41 18.91
CA LEU A 501 -0.46 -24.34 19.65
C LEU A 501 0.24 -24.76 20.95
N VAL A 502 -0.46 -24.62 22.06
CA VAL A 502 -0.08 -25.17 23.36
C VAL A 502 -1.04 -26.34 23.66
N PRO A 503 -0.69 -27.57 23.23
CA PRO A 503 -1.55 -28.72 23.44
C PRO A 503 -1.63 -29.10 24.92
N VAL A 504 -2.82 -29.53 25.33
CA VAL A 504 -3.09 -30.11 26.65
C VAL A 504 -3.05 -31.63 26.50
N VAL A 505 -2.08 -32.29 27.13
CA VAL A 505 -1.81 -33.72 26.88
C VAL A 505 -2.09 -34.56 28.14
N GLY A 506 -2.76 -35.70 27.92
CA GLY A 506 -2.98 -36.74 28.92
C GLY A 506 -4.17 -36.48 29.85
N SER A 507 -4.51 -37.50 30.65
CA SER A 507 -5.57 -37.43 31.69
C SER A 507 -5.27 -36.42 32.80
N VAL A 508 -3.99 -36.05 32.96
CA VAL A 508 -3.50 -35.10 33.97
C VAL A 508 -3.76 -33.65 33.56
N GLY A 509 -3.99 -33.37 32.27
CA GLY A 509 -4.32 -32.02 31.78
C GLY A 509 -3.13 -31.05 31.72
N GLU A 510 -1.91 -31.56 31.54
CA GLU A 510 -0.69 -30.73 31.51
C GLU A 510 -0.56 -29.97 30.19
N GLN A 511 -0.31 -28.65 30.26
CA GLN A 511 -0.07 -27.77 29.12
C GLN A 511 1.38 -27.87 28.63
N LYS A 512 1.59 -28.30 27.37
CA LYS A 512 2.94 -28.54 26.82
C LYS A 512 3.39 -27.39 25.92
N THR A 513 4.46 -26.71 26.30
CA THR A 513 5.03 -25.55 25.58
C THR A 513 6.04 -25.91 24.49
N LYS A 514 6.45 -27.17 24.37
CA LYS A 514 7.54 -27.58 23.48
C LYS A 514 7.29 -27.30 21.98
N PRO A 515 6.09 -27.55 21.44
CA PRO A 515 5.80 -27.20 20.04
C PRO A 515 6.01 -25.71 19.75
N THR A 516 5.54 -24.83 20.65
CA THR A 516 5.76 -23.38 20.55
C THR A 516 7.24 -23.02 20.54
N GLN A 517 8.06 -23.64 21.39
CA GLN A 517 9.50 -23.37 21.43
C GLN A 517 10.21 -23.72 20.10
N MET A 518 9.83 -24.83 19.46
CA MET A 518 10.40 -25.24 18.17
C MET A 518 9.95 -24.29 17.06
N SER A 519 8.66 -23.97 17.00
CA SER A 519 8.09 -23.04 16.03
C SER A 519 8.77 -21.67 16.05
N ILE A 520 9.01 -21.13 17.25
CA ILE A 520 9.67 -19.83 17.44
C ILE A 520 11.16 -19.90 17.09
N ARG A 521 11.82 -21.06 17.30
CA ARG A 521 13.20 -21.26 16.85
C ARG A 521 13.28 -21.22 15.34
N ASP A 522 12.37 -21.89 14.65
CA ASP A 522 12.39 -22.00 13.18
C ASP A 522 12.04 -20.65 12.54
N LEU A 523 11.07 -19.91 13.10
CA LEU A 523 10.77 -18.52 12.72
C LEU A 523 11.99 -17.59 12.86
N ARG A 524 12.68 -17.66 14.00
CA ARG A 524 13.93 -16.89 14.23
C ARG A 524 15.05 -17.33 13.31
N GLY A 525 15.15 -18.63 13.03
CA GLY A 525 16.09 -19.18 12.04
C GLY A 525 15.88 -18.62 10.64
N ALA A 526 14.63 -18.31 10.28
CA ALA A 526 14.28 -17.62 9.05
C ALA A 526 14.45 -16.08 9.11
N GLY A 527 14.94 -15.53 10.23
CA GLY A 527 15.25 -14.11 10.38
C GLY A 527 14.09 -13.21 10.82
N LEU A 528 12.97 -13.79 11.26
CA LEU A 528 11.84 -13.06 11.84
C LEU A 528 11.78 -13.27 13.35
N SER A 529 11.52 -12.20 14.10
CA SER A 529 11.33 -12.27 15.55
C SER A 529 9.90 -11.83 15.90
N PRO A 530 9.13 -12.63 16.64
CA PRO A 530 7.75 -12.29 16.96
C PRO A 530 7.69 -11.21 18.04
N ASP A 531 6.84 -10.21 17.80
CA ASP A 531 6.50 -9.16 18.74
C ASP A 531 5.44 -9.64 19.74
N LEU A 532 4.51 -10.47 19.29
CA LEU A 532 3.51 -11.15 20.12
C LEU A 532 3.47 -12.65 19.79
N ILE A 533 3.24 -13.47 20.81
CA ILE A 533 3.04 -14.91 20.65
C ILE A 533 1.63 -15.26 21.10
N ALA A 534 0.73 -15.48 20.13
CA ALA A 534 -0.63 -15.93 20.39
C ALA A 534 -0.64 -17.44 20.62
N CYS A 535 -0.76 -17.85 21.87
CA CYS A 535 -0.72 -19.23 22.30
C CYS A 535 -2.14 -19.78 22.38
N ARG A 536 -2.55 -20.54 21.36
CA ARG A 536 -3.85 -21.21 21.35
C ARG A 536 -3.84 -22.46 22.23
N SER A 537 -4.84 -22.60 23.10
CA SER A 537 -5.02 -23.81 23.92
C SER A 537 -6.51 -24.13 24.14
N SER A 538 -6.83 -25.32 24.64
CA SER A 538 -8.22 -25.69 24.97
C SER A 538 -8.69 -25.14 26.31
N LYS A 539 -7.76 -24.77 27.20
CA LYS A 539 -8.02 -24.17 28.50
C LYS A 539 -7.21 -22.88 28.66
N PRO A 540 -7.61 -21.96 29.56
CA PRO A 540 -6.77 -20.82 29.93
C PRO A 540 -5.36 -21.26 30.30
N LEU A 541 -4.34 -20.50 29.86
CA LEU A 541 -2.94 -20.83 30.14
C LEU A 541 -2.61 -20.55 31.59
N ASP A 542 -1.85 -21.45 32.22
CA ASP A 542 -1.33 -21.21 33.56
C ASP A 542 -0.20 -20.15 33.50
N ASP A 543 -0.10 -19.30 34.53
CA ASP A 543 0.94 -18.25 34.61
C ASP A 543 2.36 -18.83 34.52
N SER A 544 2.56 -20.03 35.08
CA SER A 544 3.84 -20.75 35.02
C SER A 544 4.20 -21.17 33.59
N VAL A 545 3.19 -21.53 32.78
CA VAL A 545 3.32 -21.94 31.39
C VAL A 545 3.60 -20.71 30.53
N ALA A 546 2.88 -19.61 30.74
CA ALA A 546 3.12 -18.33 30.07
C ALA A 546 4.54 -17.80 30.36
N SER A 547 4.96 -17.81 31.63
CA SER A 547 6.32 -17.42 32.06
C SER A 547 7.40 -18.29 31.40
N LYS A 548 7.13 -19.60 31.27
CA LYS A 548 8.02 -20.53 30.58
C LYS A 548 8.13 -20.19 29.09
N ILE A 549 7.01 -19.89 28.42
CA ILE A 549 7.03 -19.48 27.01
C ILE A 549 7.81 -18.18 26.85
N SER A 550 7.55 -17.17 27.68
CA SER A 550 8.31 -15.91 27.70
C SER A 550 9.82 -16.16 27.79
N MET A 551 10.26 -16.94 28.78
CA MET A 551 11.67 -17.25 28.99
C MET A 551 12.31 -18.02 27.82
N PHE A 552 11.66 -19.03 27.25
CA PHE A 552 12.25 -19.83 26.17
C PHE A 552 12.16 -19.17 24.79
N CYS A 553 11.15 -18.32 24.57
CA CYS A 553 10.92 -17.64 23.31
C CYS A 553 11.60 -16.25 23.24
N HIS A 554 12.16 -15.78 24.36
CA HIS A 554 12.84 -14.49 24.50
C HIS A 554 11.92 -13.29 24.23
N VAL A 555 10.71 -13.34 24.78
CA VAL A 555 9.74 -12.24 24.77
C VAL A 555 9.32 -11.90 26.19
N ALA A 556 8.87 -10.68 26.46
CA ALA A 556 8.36 -10.29 27.76
C ALA A 556 7.06 -11.06 28.09
N PRO A 557 6.74 -11.28 29.38
CA PRO A 557 5.52 -11.99 29.79
C PRO A 557 4.24 -11.42 29.18
N GLU A 558 4.16 -10.09 29.05
CA GLU A 558 3.00 -9.37 28.51
C GLU A 558 2.82 -9.59 26.99
N GLN A 559 3.84 -10.13 26.32
CA GLN A 559 3.81 -10.45 24.89
C GLN A 559 3.31 -11.87 24.60
N VAL A 560 3.08 -12.68 25.64
CA VAL A 560 2.50 -14.02 25.53
C VAL A 560 0.99 -13.92 25.68
N LEU A 561 0.28 -13.95 24.55
CA LEU A 561 -1.17 -13.82 24.50
C LEU A 561 -1.83 -15.19 24.67
N ALA A 562 -2.56 -15.38 25.76
CA ALA A 562 -3.29 -16.62 26.04
C ALA A 562 -4.65 -16.62 25.32
N VAL A 563 -4.78 -17.44 24.26
CA VAL A 563 -6.03 -17.57 23.50
C VAL A 563 -6.60 -18.96 23.72
N HIS A 564 -7.57 -19.09 24.61
CA HIS A 564 -8.22 -20.39 24.82
C HIS A 564 -9.43 -20.57 23.90
N ASP A 565 -9.89 -21.81 23.73
CA ASP A 565 -11.14 -22.09 23.01
C ASP A 565 -12.30 -21.42 23.75
N VAL A 566 -12.93 -20.45 23.08
CA VAL A 566 -14.09 -19.68 23.56
C VAL A 566 -15.38 -20.22 22.94
N ALA A 567 -16.52 -19.89 23.54
CA ALA A 567 -17.84 -20.35 23.06
C ALA A 567 -18.17 -19.85 21.65
N SER A 568 -17.63 -18.70 21.26
CA SER A 568 -17.85 -18.09 19.94
C SER A 568 -16.66 -17.24 19.52
N VAL A 569 -16.39 -17.20 18.21
CA VAL A 569 -15.31 -16.41 17.62
C VAL A 569 -15.41 -14.92 17.93
N TYR A 570 -16.61 -14.39 18.21
CA TYR A 570 -16.81 -12.98 18.55
C TYR A 570 -16.28 -12.60 19.94
N HIS A 571 -15.95 -13.59 20.80
CA HIS A 571 -15.29 -13.35 22.08
C HIS A 571 -13.77 -13.16 21.95
N VAL A 572 -13.16 -13.58 20.84
CA VAL A 572 -11.70 -13.49 20.66
C VAL A 572 -11.20 -12.04 20.68
N PRO A 573 -11.84 -11.05 20.02
CA PRO A 573 -11.46 -9.64 20.17
C PRO A 573 -11.51 -9.14 21.62
N MET A 574 -12.52 -9.56 22.39
CA MET A 574 -12.64 -9.18 23.81
C MET A 574 -11.50 -9.77 24.64
N LEU A 575 -11.23 -11.07 24.46
CA LEU A 575 -10.11 -11.75 25.12
C LEU A 575 -8.77 -11.07 24.80
N MET A 576 -8.54 -10.71 23.53
CA MET A 576 -7.34 -9.99 23.12
C MET A 576 -7.24 -8.59 23.75
N ARG A 577 -8.37 -7.87 23.86
CA ARG A 577 -8.40 -6.57 24.52
C ARG A 577 -8.07 -6.66 26.00
N GLU A 578 -8.63 -7.65 26.70
CA GLU A 578 -8.37 -7.91 28.13
C GLU A 578 -6.89 -8.24 28.40
N ASN A 579 -6.23 -8.91 27.47
CA ASN A 579 -4.79 -9.19 27.52
C ASN A 579 -3.90 -7.97 27.17
N GLY A 580 -4.46 -6.77 26.97
CA GLY A 580 -3.67 -5.54 26.79
C GLY A 580 -3.05 -5.36 25.40
N VAL A 581 -3.56 -6.05 24.37
CA VAL A 581 -3.02 -5.99 23.00
C VAL A 581 -3.07 -4.56 22.41
N ILE A 582 -4.09 -3.77 22.76
CA ILE A 582 -4.18 -2.37 22.31
C ILE A 582 -3.00 -1.53 22.83
N ASP A 583 -2.69 -1.65 24.11
CA ASP A 583 -1.59 -0.91 24.74
C ASP A 583 -0.22 -1.40 24.29
N PHE A 584 -0.13 -2.66 23.87
CA PHE A 584 1.04 -3.17 23.16
C PHE A 584 1.22 -2.46 21.80
N PHE A 585 0.19 -2.42 20.95
CA PHE A 585 0.31 -1.78 19.63
C PHE A 585 0.56 -0.28 19.72
N ARG A 586 -0.05 0.43 20.67
CA ARG A 586 0.25 1.85 20.91
C ARG A 586 1.74 2.12 21.08
N ARG A 587 2.42 1.29 21.88
CA ARG A 587 3.87 1.40 22.12
C ARG A 587 4.70 0.90 20.94
N ARG A 588 4.31 -0.23 20.34
CA ARG A 588 5.12 -0.90 19.31
C ARG A 588 5.06 -0.22 17.93
N LEU A 589 3.91 0.34 17.59
CA LEU A 589 3.62 0.97 16.30
C LEU A 589 3.42 2.50 16.41
N ASN A 590 3.66 3.06 17.60
CA ASN A 590 3.49 4.49 17.87
C ASN A 590 2.12 5.04 17.43
N LEU A 591 1.05 4.29 17.71
CA LEU A 591 -0.30 4.63 17.21
C LEU A 591 -0.78 6.02 17.67
N ASP A 592 -0.30 6.51 18.82
CA ASP A 592 -0.67 7.82 19.36
C ASP A 592 -0.13 8.99 18.51
N ALA A 593 0.85 8.74 17.63
CA ALA A 593 1.31 9.73 16.65
C ALA A 593 0.36 9.88 15.46
N LEU A 594 -0.59 8.95 15.25
CA LEU A 594 -1.56 9.03 14.17
C LEU A 594 -2.66 10.04 14.52
N HIS A 595 -2.95 10.95 13.58
CA HIS A 595 -4.07 11.87 13.74
C HIS A 595 -5.39 11.19 13.37
N ILE A 596 -6.16 10.78 14.37
CA ILE A 596 -7.51 10.24 14.19
C ILE A 596 -8.52 11.37 14.44
N SER A 597 -9.38 11.62 13.46
CA SER A 597 -10.42 12.64 13.60
C SER A 597 -11.49 12.22 14.61
N GLU A 598 -12.06 13.20 15.31
CA GLU A 598 -13.08 12.95 16.34
C GLU A 598 -14.28 12.11 15.85
N PRO A 599 -14.83 12.34 14.63
CA PRO A 599 -15.90 11.49 14.10
C PRO A 599 -15.50 10.02 13.95
N ARG A 600 -14.25 9.73 13.53
CA ARG A 600 -13.76 8.36 13.36
C ARG A 600 -13.56 7.66 14.69
N ARG A 601 -13.06 8.38 15.69
CA ARG A 601 -12.95 7.87 17.06
C ARG A 601 -14.31 7.46 17.62
N LEU A 602 -15.31 8.33 17.49
CA LEU A 602 -16.69 8.05 17.94
C LEU A 602 -17.31 6.86 17.20
N ALA A 603 -17.08 6.74 15.89
CA ALA A 603 -17.53 5.58 15.12
C ALA A 603 -16.88 4.27 15.59
N GLY A 604 -15.57 4.30 15.90
CA GLY A 604 -14.86 3.15 16.48
C GLY A 604 -15.42 2.71 17.84
N GLU A 605 -15.77 3.67 18.70
CA GLU A 605 -16.40 3.41 20.00
C GLU A 605 -17.80 2.78 19.86
N ASP A 606 -18.61 3.26 18.91
CA ASP A 606 -19.91 2.67 18.59
C ASP A 606 -19.79 1.23 18.08
N ILE A 607 -18.83 0.95 17.19
CA ILE A 607 -18.53 -0.41 16.72
C ILE A 607 -18.19 -1.32 17.91
N TRP A 608 -17.35 -0.86 18.84
CA TRP A 608 -16.98 -1.65 20.02
C TRP A 608 -18.17 -1.95 20.93
N ALA A 609 -19.03 -0.95 21.16
CA ALA A 609 -20.23 -1.11 21.97
C ALA A 609 -21.16 -2.19 21.38
N LYS A 610 -21.43 -2.11 20.07
CA LYS A 610 -22.25 -3.09 19.33
C LYS A 610 -21.62 -4.49 19.34
N TRP A 611 -20.30 -4.59 19.17
CA TRP A 611 -19.60 -5.87 19.20
C TRP A 611 -19.70 -6.54 20.57
N THR A 612 -19.52 -5.76 21.64
CA THR A 612 -19.63 -6.25 23.03
C THR A 612 -21.06 -6.71 23.33
N GLU A 613 -22.07 -5.97 22.88
CA GLU A 613 -23.47 -6.36 23.02
C GLU A 613 -23.76 -7.67 22.27
N LEU A 614 -23.28 -7.79 21.02
CA LEU A 614 -23.44 -8.99 20.20
C LEU A 614 -22.86 -10.23 20.91
N ALA A 615 -21.59 -10.17 21.33
CA ALA A 615 -20.92 -11.28 22.00
C ALA A 615 -21.68 -11.69 23.28
N ALA A 616 -22.07 -10.72 24.12
CA ALA A 616 -22.81 -10.97 25.36
C ALA A 616 -24.27 -11.43 25.13
N SER A 617 -24.84 -11.20 23.97
CA SER A 617 -26.21 -11.65 23.63
C SER A 617 -26.27 -13.13 23.33
N GLN A 618 -25.21 -13.69 22.73
CA GLN A 618 -25.14 -15.09 22.29
C GLN A 618 -25.24 -16.07 23.47
N GLU A 619 -24.72 -15.71 24.63
CA GLU A 619 -24.78 -16.53 25.86
C GLU A 619 -26.18 -16.56 26.49
N ARG A 620 -27.07 -15.65 26.10
CA ARG A 620 -28.40 -15.46 26.71
C ARG A 620 -29.55 -15.93 25.81
N LEU A 621 -29.25 -16.79 24.83
CA LEU A 621 -30.23 -17.34 23.88
C LEU A 621 -30.84 -18.64 24.41
N PHE A 622 -32.16 -18.61 24.68
CA PHE A 622 -32.88 -19.76 25.25
C PHE A 622 -33.73 -20.51 24.22
N GLU A 623 -34.40 -19.80 23.32
CA GLU A 623 -35.30 -20.42 22.34
C GLU A 623 -34.51 -20.85 21.09
N THR A 624 -34.81 -22.04 20.57
CA THR A 624 -34.05 -22.65 19.46
C THR A 624 -34.82 -22.54 18.15
N SER A 625 -34.12 -22.25 17.05
CA SER A 625 -34.63 -22.33 15.68
C SER A 625 -33.85 -23.42 14.94
N THR A 626 -34.56 -24.43 14.45
CA THR A 626 -33.98 -25.60 13.78
C THR A 626 -34.06 -25.42 12.26
N ILE A 627 -32.92 -25.32 11.60
CA ILE A 627 -32.84 -25.19 10.14
C ILE A 627 -32.22 -26.44 9.54
N ALA A 628 -32.94 -27.08 8.61
CA ALA A 628 -32.41 -28.18 7.81
C ALA A 628 -31.64 -27.62 6.61
N VAL A 629 -30.35 -27.94 6.53
CA VAL A 629 -29.51 -27.60 5.38
C VAL A 629 -29.34 -28.85 4.54
N VAL A 630 -29.95 -28.86 3.36
CA VAL A 630 -29.95 -29.99 2.42
C VAL A 630 -28.89 -29.73 1.35
N GLY A 631 -27.73 -30.36 1.49
CA GLY A 631 -26.54 -30.05 0.67
C GLY A 631 -25.90 -31.29 0.06
N LYS A 632 -24.85 -31.08 -0.74
CA LYS A 632 -24.02 -32.15 -1.33
C LYS A 632 -22.74 -32.40 -0.54
N TYR A 633 -22.32 -31.46 0.29
CA TYR A 633 -21.02 -31.48 0.96
C TYR A 633 -21.21 -31.50 2.48
N THR A 634 -22.18 -32.26 2.99
CA THR A 634 -22.53 -32.20 4.41
C THR A 634 -21.53 -32.89 5.32
N SER A 635 -20.64 -33.72 4.77
CA SER A 635 -19.57 -34.39 5.52
C SER A 635 -18.47 -33.42 5.99
N LEU A 636 -18.23 -32.34 5.25
CA LEU A 636 -17.29 -31.27 5.60
C LEU A 636 -18.07 -29.97 5.76
N HIS A 637 -18.41 -29.61 7.00
CA HIS A 637 -19.18 -28.39 7.28
C HIS A 637 -18.51 -27.10 6.76
N ASP A 638 -17.17 -27.10 6.64
CA ASP A 638 -16.39 -25.97 6.12
C ASP A 638 -16.70 -25.66 4.64
N SER A 639 -17.24 -26.63 3.88
CA SER A 639 -17.71 -26.41 2.51
C SER A 639 -18.91 -25.46 2.42
N TYR A 640 -19.58 -25.18 3.55
CA TYR A 640 -20.72 -24.27 3.66
C TYR A 640 -20.54 -23.25 4.78
N ILE A 641 -19.30 -22.90 5.14
CA ILE A 641 -19.03 -22.04 6.30
C ILE A 641 -19.70 -20.66 6.17
N SER A 642 -19.78 -20.07 4.97
CA SER A 642 -20.44 -18.79 4.76
C SER A 642 -21.95 -18.88 5.04
N VAL A 643 -22.59 -19.98 4.62
CA VAL A 643 -24.00 -20.26 4.92
C VAL A 643 -24.21 -20.42 6.42
N VAL A 644 -23.34 -21.15 7.11
CA VAL A 644 -23.40 -21.30 8.57
C VAL A 644 -23.27 -19.94 9.26
N LYS A 645 -22.33 -19.10 8.83
CA LYS A 645 -22.15 -17.74 9.39
C LYS A 645 -23.31 -16.82 9.08
N ALA A 646 -23.91 -16.92 7.90
CA ALA A 646 -25.10 -16.15 7.55
C ALA A 646 -26.31 -16.53 8.42
N LEU A 647 -26.54 -17.83 8.64
CA LEU A 647 -27.56 -18.32 9.57
C LEU A 647 -27.25 -17.90 11.00
N GLU A 648 -25.99 -17.99 11.45
CA GLU A 648 -25.56 -17.56 12.79
C GLU A 648 -25.88 -16.08 13.00
N HIS A 649 -25.46 -15.19 12.10
CA HIS A 649 -25.75 -13.76 12.20
C HIS A 649 -27.26 -13.45 12.18
N ALA A 650 -28.02 -14.12 11.30
CA ALA A 650 -29.48 -13.97 11.27
C ALA A 650 -30.13 -14.43 12.59
N SER A 651 -29.67 -15.56 13.14
CA SER A 651 -30.16 -16.10 14.41
C SER A 651 -29.86 -15.19 15.61
N LEU A 652 -28.67 -14.56 15.62
CA LEU A 652 -28.30 -13.57 16.64
C LEU A 652 -29.24 -12.36 16.58
N ALA A 653 -29.58 -11.88 15.38
CA ALA A 653 -30.48 -10.75 15.20
C ALA A 653 -31.93 -11.04 15.65
N VAL A 654 -32.43 -12.26 15.43
CA VAL A 654 -33.76 -12.68 15.95
C VAL A 654 -33.71 -13.22 17.39
N LYS A 655 -32.53 -13.21 18.02
CA LYS A 655 -32.29 -13.70 19.39
C LYS A 655 -32.74 -15.16 19.58
N ARG A 656 -32.36 -16.03 18.65
CA ARG A 656 -32.61 -17.47 18.69
C ARG A 656 -31.31 -18.26 18.67
N LYS A 657 -31.27 -19.35 19.42
CA LYS A 657 -30.20 -20.34 19.32
C LYS A 657 -30.38 -21.12 18.02
N LEU A 658 -29.40 -21.05 17.13
CA LEU A 658 -29.41 -21.79 15.89
C LEU A 658 -29.09 -23.27 16.12
N GLN A 659 -29.92 -24.16 15.58
CA GLN A 659 -29.61 -25.58 15.45
C GLN A 659 -29.65 -25.97 13.98
N ILE A 660 -28.49 -26.30 13.41
CA ILE A 660 -28.39 -26.77 12.03
C ILE A 660 -28.53 -28.29 12.00
N LYS A 661 -29.45 -28.79 11.17
CA LYS A 661 -29.58 -30.20 10.82
C LYS A 661 -28.99 -30.41 9.43
N TRP A 662 -27.86 -31.07 9.36
CA TRP A 662 -27.20 -31.39 8.10
C TRP A 662 -27.84 -32.62 7.47
N ILE A 663 -28.26 -32.49 6.22
CA ILE A 663 -28.91 -33.56 5.47
C ILE A 663 -28.20 -33.72 4.13
N GLU A 664 -27.59 -34.88 3.92
CA GLU A 664 -26.99 -35.20 2.62
C GLU A 664 -28.12 -35.44 1.62
N ALA A 665 -28.11 -34.71 0.51
CA ALA A 665 -29.23 -34.75 -0.43
C ALA A 665 -29.47 -36.14 -1.03
N THR A 666 -28.42 -36.95 -1.22
CA THR A 666 -28.57 -38.34 -1.70
C THR A 666 -29.34 -39.24 -0.74
N ASP A 667 -29.33 -38.93 0.56
CA ASP A 667 -30.04 -39.73 1.57
C ASP A 667 -31.57 -39.53 1.51
N LEU A 668 -32.04 -38.50 0.80
CA LEU A 668 -33.47 -38.26 0.57
C LEU A 668 -34.01 -38.97 -0.67
N GLU A 669 -33.14 -39.53 -1.52
CA GLU A 669 -33.51 -40.16 -2.78
C GLU A 669 -34.18 -41.54 -2.57
N PRO A 670 -35.13 -41.95 -3.43
CA PRO A 670 -35.78 -43.26 -3.33
C PRO A 670 -34.80 -44.45 -3.35
N GLU A 671 -33.67 -44.30 -4.03
CA GLU A 671 -32.58 -45.26 -4.09
C GLU A 671 -31.95 -45.49 -2.71
N ALA A 672 -31.78 -44.43 -1.91
CA ALA A 672 -31.25 -44.51 -0.55
C ALA A 672 -32.19 -45.29 0.38
N SER A 673 -33.51 -45.20 0.19
CA SER A 673 -34.46 -46.03 0.94
C SER A 673 -34.23 -47.54 0.75
N LYS A 674 -33.62 -47.96 -0.38
CA LYS A 674 -33.29 -49.37 -0.64
C LYS A 674 -31.87 -49.71 -0.20
N ALA A 675 -30.93 -48.79 -0.38
CA ALA A 675 -29.51 -49.00 -0.09
C ALA A 675 -29.19 -48.90 1.41
N ASP A 676 -29.72 -47.88 2.09
CA ASP A 676 -29.54 -47.63 3.52
C ASP A 676 -30.83 -47.02 4.11
N PRO A 677 -31.82 -47.87 4.46
CA PRO A 677 -33.10 -47.42 4.98
C PRO A 677 -32.97 -46.60 6.27
N ILE A 678 -31.93 -46.84 7.09
CA ILE A 678 -31.78 -46.15 8.38
C ILE A 678 -31.49 -44.67 8.12
N LYS A 679 -30.45 -44.39 7.33
CA LYS A 679 -30.09 -43.00 6.98
C LYS A 679 -31.22 -42.28 6.24
N PHE A 680 -31.90 -42.98 5.33
CA PHE A 680 -33.05 -42.41 4.62
C PHE A 680 -34.12 -41.90 5.60
N HIS A 681 -34.56 -42.73 6.56
CA HIS A 681 -35.59 -42.32 7.51
C HIS A 681 -35.09 -41.26 8.51
N GLU A 682 -33.82 -41.31 8.94
CA GLU A 682 -33.22 -40.29 9.82
C GLU A 682 -33.14 -38.92 9.14
N SER A 683 -32.75 -38.89 7.86
CA SER A 683 -32.68 -37.68 7.04
C SER A 683 -34.07 -37.09 6.81
N TRP A 684 -35.06 -37.91 6.45
CA TRP A 684 -36.45 -37.47 6.31
C TRP A 684 -37.05 -37.00 7.64
N GLN A 685 -36.77 -37.68 8.75
CA GLN A 685 -37.21 -37.24 10.08
C GLN A 685 -36.63 -35.87 10.42
N SER A 686 -35.33 -35.66 10.16
CA SER A 686 -34.66 -34.38 10.38
C SER A 686 -35.27 -33.27 9.55
N LEU A 687 -35.55 -33.53 8.26
CA LEU A 687 -36.21 -32.59 7.35
C LEU A 687 -37.61 -32.20 7.83
N CYS A 688 -38.44 -33.19 8.18
CA CYS A 688 -39.82 -32.96 8.62
C CYS A 688 -39.91 -32.26 9.97
N SER A 689 -38.88 -32.39 10.82
CA SER A 689 -38.82 -31.76 12.14
C SER A 689 -38.27 -30.33 12.12
N ALA A 690 -37.74 -29.85 11.00
CA ALA A 690 -37.11 -28.55 10.90
C ALA A 690 -38.13 -27.41 10.74
N ASP A 691 -37.83 -26.26 11.36
CA ASP A 691 -38.66 -25.05 11.29
C ASP A 691 -38.46 -24.29 9.97
N GLY A 692 -37.36 -24.57 9.27
CA GLY A 692 -37.04 -24.01 7.95
C GLY A 692 -36.05 -24.89 7.19
N ILE A 693 -36.09 -24.79 5.86
CA ILE A 693 -35.27 -25.57 4.93
C ILE A 693 -34.41 -24.60 4.11
N LEU A 694 -33.11 -24.90 4.02
CA LEU A 694 -32.16 -24.17 3.17
C LEU A 694 -31.49 -25.14 2.21
N VAL A 695 -31.53 -24.80 0.92
CA VAL A 695 -30.79 -25.52 -0.13
C VAL A 695 -29.71 -24.59 -0.66
N PRO A 696 -28.42 -24.86 -0.35
CA PRO A 696 -27.31 -24.00 -0.76
C PRO A 696 -26.88 -24.28 -2.21
N GLY A 697 -25.86 -23.55 -2.66
CA GLY A 697 -25.21 -23.81 -3.95
C GLY A 697 -24.56 -25.19 -4.03
N GLY A 698 -24.30 -25.64 -5.26
CA GLY A 698 -23.59 -26.88 -5.54
C GLY A 698 -23.38 -27.08 -7.04
N PHE A 699 -22.53 -28.04 -7.40
CA PHE A 699 -22.22 -28.37 -8.79
C PHE A 699 -22.45 -29.87 -9.06
N GLY A 700 -22.63 -30.22 -10.31
CA GLY A 700 -22.79 -31.61 -10.75
C GLY A 700 -24.15 -32.23 -10.44
N ASN A 701 -24.38 -33.46 -10.89
CA ASN A 701 -25.70 -34.12 -10.89
C ASN A 701 -26.07 -34.86 -9.59
N ARG A 702 -25.11 -35.07 -8.67
CA ARG A 702 -25.34 -35.84 -7.43
C ARG A 702 -26.32 -35.13 -6.50
N GLY A 703 -27.30 -35.86 -5.96
CA GLY A 703 -28.21 -35.37 -4.92
C GLY A 703 -29.30 -34.41 -5.42
N ILE A 704 -29.44 -34.20 -6.74
CA ILE A 704 -30.38 -33.24 -7.30
C ILE A 704 -31.83 -33.64 -7.01
N GLU A 705 -32.18 -34.93 -7.19
CA GLU A 705 -33.55 -35.39 -6.96
C GLU A 705 -33.93 -35.33 -5.47
N GLY A 706 -32.98 -35.59 -4.57
CA GLY A 706 -33.19 -35.37 -3.14
C GLY A 706 -33.48 -33.91 -2.76
N MET A 707 -32.78 -32.96 -3.39
CA MET A 707 -33.05 -31.52 -3.20
C MET A 707 -34.43 -31.12 -3.76
N VAL A 708 -34.83 -31.67 -4.90
CA VAL A 708 -36.18 -31.46 -5.48
C VAL A 708 -37.26 -31.96 -4.52
N LEU A 709 -37.06 -33.12 -3.89
CA LEU A 709 -37.98 -33.66 -2.88
C LEU A 709 -38.05 -32.77 -1.63
N ALA A 710 -36.92 -32.19 -1.20
CA ALA A 710 -36.91 -31.25 -0.08
C ALA A 710 -37.66 -29.94 -0.40
N ALA A 711 -37.46 -29.37 -1.58
CA ALA A 711 -38.19 -28.18 -2.05
C ALA A 711 -39.71 -28.46 -2.15
N LYS A 712 -40.08 -29.64 -2.65
CA LYS A 712 -41.48 -30.09 -2.72
C LYS A 712 -42.09 -30.18 -1.32
N TRP A 713 -41.39 -30.82 -0.38
CA TRP A 713 -41.85 -30.93 1.00
C TRP A 713 -42.07 -29.55 1.63
N ALA A 714 -41.14 -28.62 1.42
CA ALA A 714 -41.26 -27.26 1.93
C ALA A 714 -42.53 -26.57 1.37
N ARG A 715 -42.71 -26.61 0.05
CA ARG A 715 -43.86 -26.01 -0.65
C ARG A 715 -45.20 -26.57 -0.16
N GLU A 716 -45.32 -27.90 -0.06
CA GLU A 716 -46.59 -28.57 0.26
C GLU A 716 -46.97 -28.44 1.73
N ASN A 717 -45.98 -28.39 2.64
CA ASN A 717 -46.21 -28.29 4.08
C ASN A 717 -46.09 -26.86 4.63
N LYS A 718 -45.92 -25.87 3.74
CA LYS A 718 -45.76 -24.46 4.10
C LYS A 718 -44.59 -24.21 5.06
N VAL A 719 -43.50 -24.97 4.93
CA VAL A 719 -42.27 -24.80 5.73
C VAL A 719 -41.38 -23.75 5.07
N PRO A 720 -40.94 -22.68 5.78
CA PRO A 720 -40.03 -21.67 5.24
C PRO A 720 -38.85 -22.24 4.45
N TYR A 721 -38.67 -21.77 3.21
CA TYR A 721 -37.66 -22.25 2.27
C TYR A 721 -36.79 -21.11 1.76
N LEU A 722 -35.47 -21.31 1.76
CA LEU A 722 -34.49 -20.46 1.09
C LEU A 722 -33.62 -21.29 0.14
N GLY A 723 -33.70 -21.01 -1.16
CA GLY A 723 -32.84 -21.59 -2.18
C GLY A 723 -31.77 -20.61 -2.64
N ILE A 724 -30.49 -20.99 -2.59
CA ILE A 724 -29.36 -20.15 -2.98
C ILE A 724 -28.69 -20.73 -4.22
N CYS A 725 -28.55 -19.92 -5.28
CA CYS A 725 -27.94 -20.31 -6.54
C CYS A 725 -28.60 -21.61 -7.08
N LEU A 726 -27.95 -22.76 -6.96
CA LEU A 726 -28.55 -24.06 -7.26
C LEU A 726 -29.90 -24.28 -6.54
N GLY A 727 -30.04 -23.86 -5.29
CA GLY A 727 -31.29 -24.00 -4.54
C GLY A 727 -32.48 -23.26 -5.17
N MET A 728 -32.25 -22.13 -5.83
CA MET A 728 -33.28 -21.46 -6.63
C MET A 728 -33.64 -22.28 -7.87
N GLN A 729 -32.63 -22.81 -8.55
CA GLN A 729 -32.82 -23.64 -9.75
C GLN A 729 -33.62 -24.91 -9.42
N ILE A 730 -33.33 -25.55 -8.28
CA ILE A 730 -34.08 -26.70 -7.77
C ILE A 730 -35.55 -26.35 -7.52
N ALA A 731 -35.83 -25.19 -6.92
CA ALA A 731 -37.20 -24.75 -6.67
C ALA A 731 -37.98 -24.55 -7.99
N VAL A 732 -37.34 -23.99 -9.01
CA VAL A 732 -37.92 -23.82 -10.35
C VAL A 732 -38.19 -25.17 -11.02
N ILE A 733 -37.24 -26.12 -10.94
CA ILE A 733 -37.40 -27.47 -11.48
C ILE A 733 -38.55 -28.21 -10.78
N GLU A 734 -38.61 -28.14 -9.46
CA GLU A 734 -39.68 -28.75 -8.66
C GLU A 734 -41.06 -28.23 -9.06
N PHE A 735 -41.18 -26.90 -9.18
CA PHE A 735 -42.44 -26.25 -9.51
C PHE A 735 -42.89 -26.57 -10.95
N ALA A 736 -41.94 -26.58 -11.90
CA ALA A 736 -42.20 -26.96 -13.28
C ALA A 736 -42.78 -28.38 -13.38
N ARG A 737 -42.22 -29.32 -12.62
CA ARG A 737 -42.65 -30.73 -12.62
C ARG A 737 -43.99 -30.96 -11.92
N ASN A 738 -44.18 -30.36 -10.73
CA ASN A 738 -45.30 -30.70 -9.86
C ASN A 738 -46.51 -29.77 -9.97
N VAL A 739 -46.34 -28.53 -10.45
CA VAL A 739 -47.43 -27.51 -10.51
C VAL A 739 -47.76 -27.10 -11.94
N CYS A 740 -46.75 -27.02 -12.81
CA CYS A 740 -46.95 -26.71 -14.23
C CYS A 740 -47.19 -27.96 -15.11
N ASP A 741 -47.12 -29.16 -14.53
CA ASP A 741 -47.27 -30.47 -15.20
C ASP A 741 -46.29 -30.68 -16.37
N ILE A 742 -45.11 -30.06 -16.31
CA ILE A 742 -44.07 -30.18 -17.34
C ILE A 742 -43.23 -31.40 -17.01
N THR A 743 -43.61 -32.53 -17.60
CA THR A 743 -42.93 -33.81 -17.38
C THR A 743 -41.47 -33.73 -17.84
N ASN A 744 -40.59 -34.40 -17.08
CA ASN A 744 -39.15 -34.45 -17.32
C ASN A 744 -38.44 -33.08 -17.34
N ALA A 745 -39.06 -32.02 -16.81
CA ALA A 745 -38.40 -30.72 -16.71
C ALA A 745 -37.12 -30.83 -15.87
N ASN A 746 -35.98 -30.38 -16.39
CA ASN A 746 -34.70 -30.50 -15.68
C ASN A 746 -33.72 -29.37 -16.07
N SER A 747 -32.48 -29.45 -15.57
CA SER A 747 -31.39 -28.56 -15.97
C SER A 747 -30.55 -29.16 -17.10
N ALA A 748 -30.25 -28.32 -18.09
CA ALA A 748 -29.27 -28.61 -19.13
C ALA A 748 -27.83 -28.78 -18.59
N GLU A 749 -27.57 -28.39 -17.33
CA GLU A 749 -26.30 -28.68 -16.64
C GLU A 749 -26.13 -30.17 -16.39
N PHE A 750 -27.19 -30.83 -15.91
CA PHE A 750 -27.13 -32.22 -15.45
C PHE A 750 -27.50 -33.19 -16.57
N PHE A 751 -28.43 -32.78 -17.43
CA PHE A 751 -28.96 -33.57 -18.53
C PHE A 751 -28.96 -32.72 -19.81
N PRO A 752 -27.87 -32.70 -20.59
CA PRO A 752 -27.75 -31.88 -21.79
C PRO A 752 -28.84 -32.15 -22.84
N ASP A 753 -29.33 -33.39 -22.92
CA ASP A 753 -30.37 -33.83 -23.86
C ASP A 753 -31.79 -33.73 -23.26
N CYS A 754 -32.01 -32.90 -22.24
CA CYS A 754 -33.32 -32.71 -21.63
C CYS A 754 -34.30 -32.07 -22.62
N GLU A 755 -35.45 -32.72 -22.85
CA GLU A 755 -36.50 -32.23 -23.77
C GLU A 755 -37.11 -30.90 -23.31
N ASN A 756 -37.28 -30.72 -22.00
CA ASN A 756 -37.90 -29.55 -21.38
C ASN A 756 -36.93 -28.89 -20.37
N PRO A 757 -35.87 -28.19 -20.82
CA PRO A 757 -34.90 -27.62 -19.91
C PRO A 757 -35.49 -26.40 -19.20
N ALA A 758 -35.86 -26.56 -17.92
CA ALA A 758 -36.28 -25.46 -17.05
C ALA A 758 -35.12 -24.52 -16.73
N ILE A 759 -33.91 -25.06 -16.74
CA ILE A 759 -32.66 -24.33 -16.52
C ILE A 759 -31.77 -24.55 -17.75
N VAL A 760 -31.30 -23.45 -18.35
CA VAL A 760 -30.57 -23.43 -19.62
C VAL A 760 -29.19 -22.78 -19.45
N TYR A 761 -28.26 -23.17 -20.32
CA TYR A 761 -26.93 -22.56 -20.36
C TYR A 761 -27.02 -21.16 -21.00
N MET A 762 -26.74 -20.12 -20.23
CA MET A 762 -26.81 -18.73 -20.69
C MET A 762 -25.61 -17.92 -20.16
N PRO A 763 -24.38 -18.20 -20.63
CA PRO A 763 -23.16 -17.56 -20.13
C PRO A 763 -23.12 -16.06 -20.46
N GLU A 764 -22.27 -15.32 -19.74
CA GLU A 764 -21.96 -13.94 -20.11
C GLU A 764 -20.98 -13.90 -21.28
N ILE A 765 -21.22 -12.98 -22.22
CA ILE A 765 -20.30 -12.72 -23.32
C ILE A 765 -19.39 -11.55 -22.90
N SER A 766 -18.11 -11.84 -22.73
CA SER A 766 -17.10 -10.83 -22.42
C SER A 766 -16.46 -10.29 -23.70
N LYS A 767 -16.27 -8.97 -23.77
CA LYS A 767 -15.49 -8.35 -24.86
C LYS A 767 -13.99 -8.58 -24.71
N THR A 768 -13.52 -8.92 -23.51
CA THR A 768 -12.11 -9.11 -23.19
C THR A 768 -11.69 -10.57 -23.11
N HIS A 769 -12.63 -11.48 -22.81
CA HIS A 769 -12.37 -12.91 -22.70
C HIS A 769 -13.19 -13.67 -23.74
N MET A 770 -12.52 -14.42 -24.62
CA MET A 770 -13.18 -15.21 -25.66
C MET A 770 -13.85 -16.45 -25.06
N GLY A 771 -15.11 -16.72 -25.43
CA GLY A 771 -15.89 -17.88 -24.96
C GLY A 771 -17.06 -17.51 -24.04
N GLY A 772 -17.79 -18.51 -23.54
CA GLY A 772 -18.85 -18.32 -22.56
C GLY A 772 -18.27 -18.15 -21.16
N THR A 773 -18.29 -16.93 -20.64
CA THR A 773 -17.77 -16.62 -19.30
C THR A 773 -18.84 -16.86 -18.21
N MET A 774 -18.38 -17.23 -17.01
CA MET A 774 -19.25 -17.38 -15.84
C MET A 774 -19.79 -16.01 -15.40
N ARG A 775 -21.07 -15.95 -14.96
CA ARG A 775 -21.59 -14.77 -14.28
C ARG A 775 -20.98 -14.72 -12.87
N LEU A 776 -20.09 -13.75 -12.67
CA LEU A 776 -19.17 -13.72 -11.53
C LEU A 776 -18.99 -12.30 -10.97
N GLY A 777 -18.97 -12.18 -9.64
CA GLY A 777 -18.82 -10.90 -8.92
C GLY A 777 -20.14 -10.14 -8.79
N VAL A 778 -20.06 -8.83 -8.54
CA VAL A 778 -21.25 -8.00 -8.34
C VAL A 778 -22.02 -7.76 -9.63
N ARG A 779 -23.34 -7.92 -9.59
CA ARG A 779 -24.26 -7.56 -10.68
C ARG A 779 -25.51 -6.89 -10.12
N PRO A 780 -26.08 -5.89 -10.81
CA PRO A 780 -27.32 -5.27 -10.39
C PRO A 780 -28.50 -6.25 -10.56
N THR A 781 -29.34 -6.31 -9.53
CA THR A 781 -30.61 -7.05 -9.53
C THR A 781 -31.76 -6.07 -9.43
N LEU A 782 -32.60 -5.99 -10.46
CA LEU A 782 -33.67 -4.98 -10.58
C LEU A 782 -35.02 -5.58 -10.21
N PHE A 783 -35.68 -5.03 -9.19
CA PHE A 783 -37.05 -5.41 -8.86
C PHE A 783 -38.02 -4.96 -9.96
N GLN A 784 -38.92 -5.85 -10.36
CA GLN A 784 -39.84 -5.59 -11.46
C GLN A 784 -41.01 -4.70 -11.03
N PRO A 785 -41.59 -3.87 -11.92
CA PRO A 785 -42.83 -3.16 -11.61
C PRO A 785 -43.95 -4.14 -11.21
N GLY A 786 -44.70 -3.85 -10.14
CA GLY A 786 -45.72 -4.76 -9.60
C GLY A 786 -45.22 -5.71 -8.51
N SER A 787 -43.92 -5.71 -8.21
CA SER A 787 -43.31 -6.51 -7.13
C SER A 787 -43.32 -5.81 -5.76
N GLU A 788 -44.10 -4.75 -5.55
CA GLU A 788 -44.12 -3.99 -4.28
C GLU A 788 -44.58 -4.84 -3.08
N SER A 789 -45.32 -5.92 -3.33
CA SER A 789 -45.72 -6.89 -2.30
C SER A 789 -44.62 -7.87 -1.91
N SER A 790 -43.53 -7.97 -2.69
CA SER A 790 -42.40 -8.90 -2.48
C SER A 790 -41.85 -8.79 -1.07
N ARG A 791 -41.65 -9.95 -0.44
CA ARG A 791 -41.04 -10.03 0.89
C ARG A 791 -39.57 -9.66 0.82
N VAL A 792 -38.86 -10.13 -0.21
CA VAL A 792 -37.44 -9.81 -0.40
C VAL A 792 -37.27 -8.31 -0.62
N ARG A 793 -38.11 -7.67 -1.44
CA ARG A 793 -38.05 -6.21 -1.65
C ARG A 793 -38.21 -5.42 -0.35
N LYS A 794 -39.11 -5.83 0.55
CA LYS A 794 -39.29 -5.22 1.87
C LYS A 794 -38.07 -5.41 2.76
N LEU A 795 -37.46 -6.59 2.74
CA LEU A 795 -36.24 -6.90 3.49
C LEU A 795 -35.03 -6.08 3.01
N TYR A 796 -35.01 -5.66 1.75
CA TYR A 796 -34.02 -4.73 1.18
C TYR A 796 -34.52 -3.26 1.16
N ASP A 797 -35.27 -2.85 2.19
CA ASP A 797 -35.73 -1.47 2.40
C ASP A 797 -36.56 -0.85 1.26
N ASN A 798 -37.33 -1.67 0.53
CA ASN A 798 -38.16 -1.25 -0.61
C ASN A 798 -37.39 -0.55 -1.75
N LYS A 799 -36.07 -0.81 -1.86
CA LYS A 799 -35.26 -0.29 -2.97
C LYS A 799 -35.75 -0.82 -4.32
N SER A 800 -35.44 -0.08 -5.39
CA SER A 800 -35.74 -0.49 -6.77
C SER A 800 -34.76 -1.55 -7.29
N SER A 801 -33.55 -1.62 -6.71
CA SER A 801 -32.51 -2.56 -7.09
C SER A 801 -31.71 -3.01 -5.87
N ILE A 802 -31.03 -4.15 -6.04
CA ILE A 802 -29.98 -4.66 -5.17
C ILE A 802 -28.68 -4.60 -5.96
N ASP A 803 -27.73 -3.78 -5.52
CA ASP A 803 -26.57 -3.42 -6.36
C ASP A 803 -25.27 -4.13 -5.94
N ASN A 804 -25.24 -4.82 -4.79
CA ASN A 804 -23.99 -5.31 -4.20
C ASN A 804 -23.89 -6.84 -4.13
N GLU A 805 -24.94 -7.58 -4.50
CA GLU A 805 -24.96 -9.04 -4.38
C GLU A 805 -24.01 -9.73 -5.36
N ARG A 806 -23.42 -10.83 -4.91
CA ARG A 806 -22.32 -11.51 -5.61
C ARG A 806 -22.80 -12.79 -6.27
N TYR A 807 -22.38 -12.99 -7.50
CA TYR A 807 -22.77 -14.11 -8.34
C TYR A 807 -21.65 -15.08 -8.59
N ARG A 808 -22.01 -16.37 -8.78
CA ARG A 808 -21.12 -17.44 -9.21
C ARG A 808 -21.88 -18.61 -9.83
N HIS A 809 -22.34 -18.46 -11.06
CA HIS A 809 -23.02 -19.53 -11.82
C HIS A 809 -22.94 -19.33 -13.33
N ARG A 810 -23.40 -20.34 -14.09
CA ARG A 810 -23.38 -20.36 -15.56
C ARG A 810 -24.75 -20.63 -16.21
N TYR A 811 -25.69 -21.10 -15.40
CA TYR A 811 -27.00 -21.55 -15.85
C TYR A 811 -28.08 -20.63 -15.28
N GLU A 812 -29.13 -20.44 -16.08
CA GLU A 812 -30.22 -19.50 -15.82
C GLU A 812 -31.57 -20.17 -16.02
N VAL A 813 -32.63 -19.58 -15.46
CA VAL A 813 -34.01 -20.01 -15.73
C VAL A 813 -34.32 -19.81 -17.22
N ASN A 814 -34.96 -20.80 -17.84
CA ASN A 814 -35.40 -20.70 -19.23
C ASN A 814 -36.49 -19.62 -19.39
N PRO A 815 -36.21 -18.51 -20.11
CA PRO A 815 -37.17 -17.41 -20.26
C PRO A 815 -38.50 -17.84 -20.89
N ASP A 816 -38.48 -18.87 -21.76
CA ASP A 816 -39.65 -19.35 -22.46
C ASP A 816 -40.69 -19.99 -21.52
N MET A 817 -40.25 -20.46 -20.33
CA MET A 817 -41.10 -21.12 -19.35
C MET A 817 -41.63 -20.18 -18.25
N VAL A 818 -41.09 -18.96 -18.17
CA VAL A 818 -41.38 -17.99 -17.10
C VAL A 818 -42.86 -17.63 -17.04
N ALA A 819 -43.47 -17.26 -18.16
CA ALA A 819 -44.87 -16.84 -18.20
C ALA A 819 -45.83 -17.95 -17.72
N GLN A 820 -45.52 -19.21 -18.01
CA GLN A 820 -46.31 -20.35 -17.54
C GLN A 820 -46.21 -20.51 -16.02
N MET A 821 -45.02 -20.33 -15.44
CA MET A 821 -44.81 -20.44 -13.99
C MET A 821 -45.46 -19.28 -13.22
N GLU A 822 -45.33 -18.04 -13.72
CA GLU A 822 -45.96 -16.85 -13.12
C GLU A 822 -47.49 -17.00 -13.08
N SER A 823 -48.09 -17.55 -14.14
CA SER A 823 -49.54 -17.80 -14.20
C SER A 823 -50.05 -18.80 -13.14
N LYS A 824 -49.13 -19.61 -12.58
CA LYS A 824 -49.41 -20.62 -11.56
C LYS A 824 -49.00 -20.18 -10.15
N GLY A 825 -48.49 -18.96 -9.98
CA GLY A 825 -48.20 -18.34 -8.68
C GLY A 825 -46.72 -18.30 -8.27
N LEU A 826 -45.80 -18.78 -9.11
CA LEU A 826 -44.35 -18.64 -8.89
C LEU A 826 -43.88 -17.34 -9.57
N GLN A 827 -43.74 -16.27 -8.79
CA GLN A 827 -43.43 -14.93 -9.28
C GLN A 827 -41.93 -14.69 -9.37
N PHE A 828 -41.46 -14.13 -10.48
CA PHE A 828 -40.07 -13.68 -10.63
C PHE A 828 -39.98 -12.18 -10.33
N VAL A 829 -39.77 -11.87 -9.05
CA VAL A 829 -39.88 -10.51 -8.51
C VAL A 829 -38.70 -9.59 -8.89
N ALA A 830 -37.56 -10.17 -9.26
CA ALA A 830 -36.40 -9.41 -9.71
C ALA A 830 -35.68 -10.09 -10.88
N LYS A 831 -35.10 -9.26 -11.76
CA LYS A 831 -34.40 -9.67 -12.98
C LYS A 831 -33.08 -8.93 -13.12
N ASP A 832 -32.23 -9.37 -14.05
CA ASP A 832 -31.03 -8.65 -14.42
C ASP A 832 -31.33 -7.33 -15.16
N ASP A 833 -30.28 -6.58 -15.48
CA ASP A 833 -30.35 -5.34 -16.23
C ASP A 833 -30.85 -5.52 -17.68
N THR A 834 -30.67 -6.71 -18.25
CA THR A 834 -31.20 -7.05 -19.59
C THR A 834 -32.68 -7.45 -19.56
N GLY A 835 -33.21 -7.81 -18.40
CA GLY A 835 -34.57 -8.32 -18.19
C GLY A 835 -34.79 -9.76 -18.64
N ASN A 836 -33.74 -10.46 -19.08
CA ASN A 836 -33.83 -11.83 -19.60
C ASN A 836 -33.56 -12.88 -18.52
N ARG A 837 -32.78 -12.54 -17.48
CA ARG A 837 -32.40 -13.48 -16.42
C ARG A 837 -33.25 -13.24 -15.19
N MET A 838 -33.79 -14.32 -14.64
CA MET A 838 -34.62 -14.27 -13.44
C MET A 838 -33.74 -14.48 -12.22
N GLU A 839 -33.69 -13.48 -11.34
CA GLU A 839 -32.70 -13.40 -10.26
C GLU A 839 -33.28 -13.80 -8.91
N ILE A 840 -34.55 -13.49 -8.67
CA ILE A 840 -35.26 -13.78 -7.42
C ILE A 840 -36.65 -14.34 -7.74
N VAL A 841 -37.00 -15.44 -7.07
CA VAL A 841 -38.31 -16.08 -7.17
C VAL A 841 -39.02 -16.11 -5.81
N GLU A 842 -40.32 -15.85 -5.82
CA GLU A 842 -41.20 -15.95 -4.65
C GLU A 842 -42.49 -16.73 -4.98
N LEU A 843 -43.03 -17.47 -4.00
CA LEU A 843 -44.33 -18.14 -4.13
C LEU A 843 -45.43 -17.39 -3.36
N ASP A 844 -46.53 -17.04 -4.02
CA ASP A 844 -47.58 -16.17 -3.45
C ASP A 844 -48.32 -16.77 -2.23
N ASP A 845 -48.69 -18.06 -2.24
CA ASP A 845 -49.44 -18.74 -1.15
C ASP A 845 -48.53 -19.53 -0.19
N HIS A 846 -47.40 -18.96 0.21
CA HIS A 846 -46.47 -19.59 1.14
C HIS A 846 -45.92 -18.58 2.14
N PRO A 847 -45.67 -18.91 3.43
CA PRO A 847 -45.16 -17.96 4.41
C PRO A 847 -43.81 -17.35 4.01
N TYR A 848 -42.86 -18.20 3.61
CA TYR A 848 -41.58 -17.77 3.05
C TYR A 848 -41.04 -18.84 2.10
N PHE A 849 -41.14 -18.63 0.80
CA PHE A 849 -40.53 -19.52 -0.19
C PHE A 849 -39.80 -18.63 -1.19
N VAL A 850 -38.49 -18.50 -0.96
CA VAL A 850 -37.64 -17.56 -1.69
C VAL A 850 -36.50 -18.34 -2.31
N GLY A 851 -36.22 -18.06 -3.58
CA GLY A 851 -34.98 -18.47 -4.23
C GLY A 851 -34.25 -17.26 -4.80
N CYS A 852 -32.93 -17.21 -4.67
CA CYS A 852 -32.08 -16.20 -5.32
C CYS A 852 -30.92 -16.85 -6.07
N GLN A 853 -30.54 -16.30 -7.22
CA GLN A 853 -29.37 -16.77 -7.99
C GLN A 853 -28.03 -16.34 -7.36
N PHE A 854 -27.99 -15.13 -6.79
CA PHE A 854 -26.80 -14.65 -6.08
C PHE A 854 -26.57 -15.42 -4.77
N HIS A 855 -25.40 -15.18 -4.18
CA HIS A 855 -24.94 -15.75 -2.91
C HIS A 855 -24.98 -14.71 -1.78
N PRO A 856 -26.12 -14.53 -1.10
CA PRO A 856 -26.26 -13.55 -0.01
C PRO A 856 -25.39 -13.84 1.21
N GLU A 857 -24.90 -15.06 1.34
CA GLU A 857 -24.04 -15.51 2.44
C GLU A 857 -22.66 -14.83 2.45
N TYR A 858 -22.17 -14.31 1.30
CA TYR A 858 -20.87 -13.64 1.25
C TYR A 858 -20.89 -12.24 1.90
N LEU A 859 -22.03 -11.55 1.82
CA LEU A 859 -22.17 -10.17 2.32
C LEU A 859 -22.66 -10.07 3.76
N THR A 860 -22.93 -11.20 4.41
CA THR A 860 -23.33 -11.20 5.82
C THR A 860 -22.23 -10.58 6.69
N ARG A 861 -22.62 -9.78 7.68
CA ARG A 861 -21.74 -9.24 8.73
C ARG A 861 -22.35 -9.53 10.10
N PRO A 862 -21.56 -9.67 11.17
CA PRO A 862 -22.10 -9.92 12.51
C PRO A 862 -23.09 -8.84 12.97
N LEU A 863 -22.82 -7.57 12.64
CA LEU A 863 -23.67 -6.43 13.00
C LEU A 863 -24.73 -6.09 11.94
N LYS A 864 -24.66 -6.73 10.76
CA LYS A 864 -25.55 -6.50 9.61
C LYS A 864 -25.79 -7.84 8.91
N PRO A 865 -26.71 -8.68 9.44
CA PRO A 865 -27.03 -9.96 8.82
C PRO A 865 -27.65 -9.74 7.44
N CYS A 866 -27.47 -10.71 6.54
CA CYS A 866 -28.03 -10.62 5.19
C CYS A 866 -29.57 -10.72 5.21
N PRO A 867 -30.28 -9.91 4.39
CA PRO A 867 -31.73 -9.79 4.51
C PRO A 867 -32.49 -11.09 4.21
N THR A 868 -32.06 -11.91 3.24
CA THR A 868 -32.73 -13.16 2.86
C THR A 868 -32.64 -14.24 3.95
N PHE A 869 -31.52 -14.34 4.66
CA PHE A 869 -31.39 -15.25 5.80
C PHE A 869 -32.17 -14.74 7.02
N LEU A 870 -32.16 -13.42 7.26
CA LEU A 870 -33.01 -12.81 8.30
C LEU A 870 -34.50 -13.09 8.04
N GLY A 871 -34.92 -13.00 6.77
CA GLY A 871 -36.27 -13.34 6.33
C GLY A 871 -36.64 -14.80 6.63
N LEU A 872 -35.74 -15.75 6.33
CA LEU A 872 -35.94 -17.16 6.64
C LEU A 872 -36.17 -17.36 8.16
N LEU A 873 -35.30 -16.80 9.00
CA LEU A 873 -35.37 -16.96 10.45
C LEU A 873 -36.59 -16.28 11.06
N ARG A 874 -36.98 -15.09 10.58
CA ARG A 874 -38.24 -14.43 10.98
C ARG A 874 -39.46 -15.27 10.63
N ALA A 875 -39.47 -15.88 9.45
CA ALA A 875 -40.56 -16.77 9.04
C ALA A 875 -40.67 -18.01 9.94
N THR A 876 -39.55 -18.56 10.44
CA THR A 876 -39.57 -19.69 11.38
C THR A 876 -40.14 -19.33 12.76
N THR A 877 -40.08 -18.06 13.14
CA THR A 877 -40.53 -17.57 14.45
C THR A 877 -41.94 -16.98 14.42
N GLY A 878 -42.55 -16.86 13.23
CA GLY A 878 -43.84 -16.21 13.04
C GLY A 878 -43.80 -14.68 13.12
N ASP A 879 -42.60 -14.09 13.12
CA ASP A 879 -42.42 -12.64 13.07
C ASP A 879 -42.87 -12.10 11.71
N LYS A 880 -43.51 -10.91 11.70
CA LYS A 880 -43.94 -10.28 10.46
C LYS A 880 -42.72 -9.83 9.63
N LEU A 881 -42.72 -10.21 8.35
CA LEU A 881 -41.73 -9.84 7.34
C LEU A 881 -41.94 -8.42 6.80
#